data_AF-G8BYG2-F1
#
_entry.id   AF-G8BYG2-F1
#
_cell.length_a   1.000
_cell.length_b   1.000
_cell.length_c   1.000
_cell.angle_alpha   90.00
_cell.angle_beta   90.00
_cell.angle_gamma   90.00
#
_symmetry.space_group_name_H-M   'P 1'
#
loop_
_entity.id
_entity.type
_entity.pdbx_description
1 polymer ?
#
loop_
_entity_poly.entity_id
_entity_poly.type
_entity_poly.pdbx_seq_one_letter_code
_entity_poly.pdbx_strand_id
1 'polypeptide(L)'
;MSRGRRSRSQAQIEEPAEVETRPRTVKKSKNTFSWENYVDEEVLIQLNKLPEPTNLLTQLDSQDWYAELKVTWEYQYFLGWLYNVCDSYITIVNHTTNNSTPGPNGTNKRNILWKDVKFDELTFLQDFINELENIASDPSFNEYGSNDDSTDSNEASDNISLYSLIRLKLLRQISNNKSAALEDWDLIMNHNLQIEDKQVYFDQLSVLQKFKMFYQIIKVIERKNLSFKNYIFTNVDILELFEFNEIIIEENKQSLLILPSIGVIVEKNLKPTVENPELRVPLKLRNCIMKYEDEDSSSVDIVSLDYSEEIDAYLQNFKWEFKVVTSDWGSFIEYMDKLHSENNEVFGFVSPFINAYMDHIVYTRKQFAQREKARAMSELLTRRKRSTRLVAREEETKKKEIENEWETKLDDRELYLKHKHRIVAKYAKTLKDIIWNQLWINFNKDFKISKLKKKDNEMQVTEAITGSQYEGLNCNDVSVIEHGESFKNNVINLSEVIDKDIPLAESSIVREIPADLLISETEIDTIINQGIQASVSKADDPSWLFQCPTCQFVDEEDPATFNKVIKIIKSDEDIVSLLYNRPLICCDLCSRWQHWECQRSEFVELLSWAHTSKNKELHILTQRDLGAVTLDKQNLGSRRSTRKQNTDETNPAYIRPTDIRKPFDDRSVFICTICSSKLEDDLRKIFIPELKAVRNKERKQQENKEKRRKLKEEQKRLKLLQETNNVANNTVSPSTESQTIIDTYTSATVPQTQINTISANSTNISFVPSTEVIPDSNQTTMSLQEEIKSTDN
;
A
#
# COMPACT_ATOMS: atom_id res chain seq x y z
N MET A 1 -75.55 23.71 9.89
CA MET A 1 -76.21 22.56 9.22
C MET A 1 -75.14 21.52 8.92
N SER A 2 -75.05 20.42 9.68
CA SER A 2 -75.68 19.10 9.37
C SER A 2 -75.07 18.49 8.09
N ARG A 3 -74.55 17.26 7.95
CA ARG A 3 -74.65 15.92 8.59
C ARG A 3 -73.49 15.09 7.95
N GLY A 4 -73.02 13.95 8.44
CA GLY A 4 -73.49 13.08 9.51
C GLY A 4 -72.56 11.87 9.73
N ARG A 5 -72.66 11.31 10.94
CA ARG A 5 -72.15 10.00 11.37
C ARG A 5 -73.03 8.86 10.84
N ARG A 6 -72.44 7.66 10.69
CA ARG A 6 -72.93 6.29 11.02
C ARG A 6 -71.86 5.27 10.55
N SER A 7 -71.17 4.48 11.38
CA SER A 7 -71.52 3.38 12.32
C SER A 7 -71.48 1.97 11.70
N ARG A 8 -70.60 1.08 12.22
CA ARG A 8 -70.70 -0.40 12.38
C ARG A 8 -69.27 -0.96 12.55
N SER A 9 -68.95 -1.92 13.42
CA SER A 9 -69.67 -2.71 14.43
C SER A 9 -68.62 -3.44 15.28
N GLN A 10 -68.79 -3.43 16.60
CA GLN A 10 -68.10 -4.34 17.51
C GLN A 10 -68.67 -5.76 17.36
N ALA A 11 -67.79 -6.76 17.37
CA ALA A 11 -68.08 -8.09 17.85
C ALA A 11 -67.02 -8.41 18.91
N GLN A 12 -67.44 -8.45 20.18
CA GLN A 12 -66.74 -9.15 21.25
C GLN A 12 -67.11 -10.63 21.17
N ILE A 13 -66.18 -11.53 21.47
CA ILE A 13 -66.40 -12.77 22.24
C ILE A 13 -65.02 -13.27 22.72
N GLU A 14 -64.86 -13.24 24.04
CA GLU A 14 -64.20 -14.19 24.95
C GLU A 14 -62.69 -14.48 24.84
N GLU A 15 -61.93 -13.83 25.74
CA GLU A 15 -60.70 -14.36 26.32
C GLU A 15 -61.01 -15.49 27.32
N PRO A 16 -60.32 -16.63 27.28
CA PRO A 16 -60.07 -17.41 28.47
C PRO A 16 -58.74 -16.97 29.10
N ALA A 17 -58.83 -16.51 30.34
CA ALA A 17 -57.69 -16.31 31.22
C ALA A 17 -57.08 -17.67 31.60
N GLU A 18 -55.83 -17.91 31.22
CA GLU A 18 -54.98 -18.91 31.85
C GLU A 18 -53.64 -18.28 32.25
N VAL A 19 -53.63 -17.87 33.52
CA VAL A 19 -52.55 -17.96 34.51
C VAL A 19 -51.13 -18.17 33.94
N GLU A 20 -50.38 -17.07 33.87
CA GLU A 20 -48.91 -17.04 33.86
C GLU A 20 -48.37 -17.78 35.10
N THR A 21 -48.19 -19.09 34.97
CA THR A 21 -47.38 -19.87 35.90
C THR A 21 -45.93 -19.74 35.47
N ARG A 22 -45.21 -18.80 36.10
CA ARG A 22 -43.75 -18.88 36.23
C ARG A 22 -43.39 -20.30 36.66
N PRO A 23 -42.50 -21.04 35.97
CA PRO A 23 -41.97 -22.25 36.55
C PRO A 23 -41.09 -21.83 37.74
N ARG A 24 -41.62 -22.13 38.93
CA ARG A 24 -40.90 -22.18 40.19
C ARG A 24 -39.59 -22.94 39.99
N THR A 25 -38.54 -22.34 40.52
CA THR A 25 -37.32 -22.97 41.01
C THR A 25 -37.49 -24.47 41.28
N VAL A 26 -36.95 -25.28 40.37
CA VAL A 26 -36.72 -26.70 40.61
C VAL A 26 -35.75 -26.81 41.77
N LYS A 27 -36.16 -27.60 42.77
CA LYS A 27 -35.38 -27.94 43.96
C LYS A 27 -34.01 -28.47 43.52
N LYS A 28 -32.94 -27.79 43.94
CA LYS A 28 -31.56 -28.30 43.92
C LYS A 28 -31.50 -29.66 44.59
N SER A 29 -31.39 -30.72 43.79
CA SER A 29 -30.84 -32.00 44.21
C SER A 29 -29.32 -31.92 44.13
N LYS A 30 -28.66 -32.06 45.28
CA LYS A 30 -27.28 -32.54 45.53
C LYS A 30 -26.21 -32.30 44.44
N ASN A 31 -25.27 -31.40 44.75
CA ASN A 31 -23.93 -31.25 44.15
C ASN A 31 -23.84 -31.40 42.63
N THR A 32 -24.43 -30.47 41.88
CA THR A 32 -24.08 -30.28 40.47
C THR A 32 -23.10 -29.12 40.37
N PHE A 33 -21.94 -29.36 39.77
CA PHE A 33 -20.97 -28.34 39.38
C PHE A 33 -21.67 -27.13 38.71
N SER A 34 -21.51 -25.94 39.29
CA SER A 34 -22.09 -24.69 38.77
C SER A 34 -21.02 -23.91 38.01
N TRP A 35 -20.97 -24.18 36.71
CA TRP A 35 -20.01 -23.61 35.77
C TRP A 35 -20.15 -22.08 35.64
N GLU A 36 -21.32 -21.53 35.94
CA GLU A 36 -21.61 -20.10 35.87
C GLU A 36 -20.70 -19.27 36.79
N ASN A 37 -20.18 -19.87 37.87
CA ASN A 37 -19.25 -19.21 38.78
C ASN A 37 -17.84 -18.98 38.18
N TYR A 38 -17.54 -19.59 37.04
CA TYR A 38 -16.25 -19.53 36.36
C TYR A 38 -16.29 -18.66 35.09
N VAL A 39 -17.38 -17.91 34.90
CA VAL A 39 -17.64 -17.08 33.71
C VAL A 39 -17.83 -15.63 34.13
N ASP A 40 -17.30 -14.72 33.34
CA ASP A 40 -17.45 -13.29 33.58
C ASP A 40 -18.91 -12.85 33.47
N GLU A 41 -19.32 -11.91 34.33
CA GLU A 41 -20.71 -11.43 34.40
C GLU A 41 -21.18 -10.84 33.06
N GLU A 42 -20.28 -10.17 32.32
CA GLU A 42 -20.59 -9.62 31.00
C GLU A 42 -20.96 -10.71 29.98
N VAL A 43 -20.20 -11.81 29.95
CA VAL A 43 -20.43 -12.94 29.04
C VAL A 43 -21.77 -13.61 29.38
N LEU A 44 -22.08 -13.80 30.67
CA LEU A 44 -23.36 -14.34 31.11
C LEU A 44 -24.55 -13.44 30.71
N ILE A 45 -24.42 -12.13 30.83
CA ILE A 45 -25.46 -11.18 30.39
C ILE A 45 -25.67 -11.28 28.88
N GLN A 46 -24.60 -11.41 28.09
CA GLN A 46 -24.70 -11.54 26.63
C GLN A 46 -25.30 -12.88 26.20
N LEU A 47 -24.92 -13.98 26.86
CA LEU A 47 -25.51 -15.31 26.64
C LEU A 47 -27.03 -15.31 26.87
N ASN A 48 -27.48 -14.66 27.95
CA ASN A 48 -28.92 -14.57 28.27
C ASN A 48 -29.70 -13.69 27.28
N LYS A 49 -29.04 -12.75 26.59
CA LYS A 49 -29.67 -11.87 25.59
C LYS A 49 -29.79 -12.52 24.22
N LEU A 50 -28.86 -13.42 23.88
CA LEU A 50 -28.78 -14.03 22.56
C LEU A 50 -29.47 -15.40 22.56
N PRO A 51 -30.53 -15.58 21.76
CA PRO A 51 -31.21 -16.87 21.68
C PRO A 51 -30.25 -17.93 21.13
N GLU A 52 -30.42 -19.14 21.64
CA GLU A 52 -29.74 -20.32 21.11
C GLU A 52 -30.36 -20.73 19.77
N PRO A 53 -29.56 -21.12 18.75
CA PRO A 53 -30.07 -21.59 17.46
C PRO A 53 -30.67 -23.00 17.56
N THR A 54 -31.72 -23.15 18.37
CA THR A 54 -32.34 -24.44 18.72
C THR A 54 -32.83 -25.22 17.52
N ASN A 55 -33.30 -24.55 16.45
CA ASN A 55 -33.77 -25.21 15.24
C ASN A 55 -32.65 -26.01 14.54
N LEU A 56 -31.47 -25.39 14.35
CA LEU A 56 -30.34 -26.04 13.71
C LEU A 56 -29.74 -27.14 14.60
N LEU A 57 -29.61 -26.88 15.90
CA LEU A 57 -29.10 -27.87 16.85
C LEU A 57 -30.01 -29.10 16.92
N THR A 58 -31.33 -28.91 16.96
CA THR A 58 -32.30 -30.02 16.93
C THR A 58 -32.21 -30.79 15.61
N GLN A 59 -32.04 -30.08 14.49
CA GLN A 59 -31.84 -30.72 13.18
C GLN A 59 -30.57 -31.57 13.19
N LEU A 60 -29.46 -31.05 13.70
CA LEU A 60 -28.19 -31.77 13.81
C LEU A 60 -28.29 -33.00 14.74
N ASP A 61 -28.90 -32.84 15.91
CA ASP A 61 -29.07 -33.94 16.87
C ASP A 61 -30.00 -35.04 16.36
N SER A 62 -30.89 -34.72 15.42
CA SER A 62 -31.74 -35.72 14.74
C SER A 62 -31.00 -36.53 13.67
N GLN A 63 -29.78 -36.14 13.28
CA GLN A 63 -29.01 -36.83 12.25
C GLN A 63 -28.06 -37.86 12.85
N ASP A 64 -28.31 -39.15 12.58
CA ASP A 64 -27.48 -40.25 13.09
C ASP A 64 -25.99 -40.08 12.73
N TRP A 65 -25.70 -39.61 11.51
CA TRP A 65 -24.33 -39.39 11.06
C TRP A 65 -23.61 -38.31 11.86
N TYR A 66 -24.32 -37.31 12.40
CA TYR A 66 -23.70 -36.23 13.17
C TYR A 66 -23.30 -36.69 14.56
N ALA A 67 -24.15 -37.51 15.20
CA ALA A 67 -23.84 -38.12 16.50
C ALA A 67 -22.57 -39.00 16.42
N GLU A 68 -22.39 -39.75 15.33
CA GLU A 68 -21.17 -40.52 15.08
C GLU A 68 -19.98 -39.64 14.71
N LEU A 69 -20.20 -38.59 13.92
CA LEU A 69 -19.13 -37.73 13.43
C LEU A 69 -18.47 -36.91 14.55
N LYS A 70 -19.27 -36.31 15.45
CA LYS A 70 -18.77 -35.39 16.48
C LYS A 70 -17.83 -36.05 17.49
N VAL A 71 -17.87 -37.38 17.63
CA VAL A 71 -16.98 -38.15 18.50
C VAL A 71 -15.70 -38.65 17.79
N THR A 72 -15.52 -38.31 16.52
CA THR A 72 -14.34 -38.73 15.74
C THR A 72 -13.21 -37.70 15.80
N TRP A 73 -11.97 -38.20 15.87
CA TRP A 73 -10.79 -37.35 15.88
C TRP A 73 -10.63 -36.57 14.57
N GLU A 74 -10.93 -37.20 13.44
CA GLU A 74 -10.77 -36.60 12.11
C GLU A 74 -11.64 -35.35 11.94
N TYR A 75 -12.88 -35.39 12.45
CA TYR A 75 -13.77 -34.24 12.47
C TYR A 75 -13.26 -33.13 13.40
N GLN A 76 -12.92 -33.48 14.64
CA GLN A 76 -12.49 -32.49 15.63
C GLN A 76 -11.17 -31.82 15.25
N TYR A 77 -10.24 -32.58 14.67
CA TYR A 77 -8.99 -32.04 14.13
C TYR A 77 -9.25 -31.11 12.95
N PHE A 78 -10.15 -31.49 12.03
CA PHE A 78 -10.51 -30.65 10.90
C PHE A 78 -11.06 -29.29 11.35
N LEU A 79 -11.99 -29.28 12.31
CA LEU A 79 -12.51 -28.03 12.87
C LEU A 79 -11.43 -27.21 13.57
N GLY A 80 -10.65 -27.84 14.45
CA GLY A 80 -9.57 -27.16 15.18
C GLY A 80 -8.56 -26.53 14.23
N TRP A 81 -8.21 -27.22 13.14
CA TRP A 81 -7.33 -26.69 12.12
C TRP A 81 -7.94 -25.47 11.40
N LEU A 82 -9.22 -25.51 11.04
CA LEU A 82 -9.92 -24.37 10.43
C LEU A 82 -10.01 -23.16 11.36
N TYR A 83 -10.28 -23.39 12.64
CA TYR A 83 -10.25 -22.33 13.66
C TYR A 83 -8.87 -21.66 13.72
N ASN A 84 -7.79 -22.36 13.41
CA ASN A 84 -6.43 -21.80 13.44
C ASN A 84 -6.00 -21.09 12.15
N VAL A 85 -6.55 -21.46 10.97
CA VAL A 85 -6.13 -20.90 9.68
C VAL A 85 -7.06 -19.82 9.10
N CYS A 86 -8.33 -19.80 9.50
CA CYS A 86 -9.36 -18.87 9.03
C CYS A 86 -9.51 -17.65 9.95
N ASP A 87 -10.25 -16.62 9.50
CA ASP A 87 -10.70 -15.52 10.38
C ASP A 87 -11.81 -16.07 11.30
N SER A 88 -11.42 -16.43 12.52
CA SER A 88 -12.26 -17.14 13.49
C SER A 88 -12.11 -16.52 14.90
N TYR A 89 -12.96 -16.93 15.85
CA TYR A 89 -12.84 -16.52 17.25
C TYR A 89 -11.40 -16.69 17.80
N ILE A 90 -10.77 -17.83 17.55
CA ILE A 90 -9.44 -18.18 18.07
C ILE A 90 -8.37 -17.26 17.52
N THR A 91 -8.34 -17.04 16.21
CA THR A 91 -7.40 -16.10 15.58
C THR A 91 -7.63 -14.66 16.02
N ILE A 92 -8.90 -14.25 16.23
CA ILE A 92 -9.24 -12.89 16.67
C ILE A 92 -8.73 -12.66 18.10
N VAL A 93 -9.06 -13.55 19.04
CA VAL A 93 -8.70 -13.40 20.46
C VAL A 93 -7.18 -13.39 20.64
N ASN A 94 -6.47 -14.33 20.01
CA ASN A 94 -5.01 -14.43 20.13
C ASN A 94 -4.28 -13.24 19.46
N HIS A 95 -4.88 -12.61 18.44
CA HIS A 95 -4.34 -11.36 17.86
C HIS A 95 -4.68 -10.10 18.66
N THR A 96 -5.65 -10.15 19.58
CA THR A 96 -5.99 -9.02 20.46
C THR A 96 -5.24 -9.00 21.79
N THR A 97 -4.80 -10.16 22.27
CA THR A 97 -4.06 -10.30 23.54
C THR A 97 -2.57 -9.98 23.39
N ASN A 98 -1.99 -10.22 22.22
CA ASN A 98 -0.62 -9.80 21.93
C ASN A 98 -0.62 -8.34 21.49
N ASN A 99 -0.04 -7.46 22.31
CA ASN A 99 0.30 -6.07 22.01
C ASN A 99 1.24 -5.98 20.80
N SER A 100 0.72 -6.32 19.63
CA SER A 100 1.34 -6.09 18.34
C SER A 100 1.49 -4.58 18.25
N THR A 101 2.71 -4.09 18.43
CA THR A 101 3.00 -2.65 18.33
C THR A 101 2.46 -2.20 16.98
N PRO A 102 1.61 -1.16 16.92
CA PRO A 102 1.05 -0.71 15.66
C PRO A 102 2.22 -0.35 14.74
N GLY A 103 2.28 -0.99 13.58
CA GLY A 103 3.20 -0.58 12.54
C GLY A 103 2.96 0.89 12.17
N PRO A 104 3.91 1.55 11.48
CA PRO A 104 3.86 2.99 11.18
C PRO A 104 2.63 3.47 10.39
N ASN A 105 1.74 2.54 9.97
CA ASN A 105 0.49 2.81 9.25
C ASN A 105 -0.78 2.41 10.03
N GLY A 106 -0.73 2.22 11.35
CA GLY A 106 -1.93 2.08 12.20
C GLY A 106 -2.83 0.86 11.93
N THR A 107 -2.39 -0.12 11.16
CA THR A 107 -3.13 -1.37 10.91
C THR A 107 -2.50 -2.52 11.70
N ASN A 108 -3.23 -3.04 12.69
CA ASN A 108 -2.90 -4.31 13.34
C ASN A 108 -2.99 -5.40 12.28
N LYS A 109 -1.85 -5.79 11.71
CA LYS A 109 -1.80 -6.74 10.60
C LYS A 109 -2.03 -8.14 11.16
N ARG A 110 -3.30 -8.55 11.27
CA ARG A 110 -3.70 -9.93 11.60
C ARG A 110 -3.07 -10.88 10.58
N ASN A 111 -2.17 -11.74 11.03
CA ASN A 111 -1.48 -12.70 10.18
C ASN A 111 -2.28 -14.01 10.18
N ILE A 112 -3.40 -13.99 9.46
CA ILE A 112 -4.26 -15.15 9.22
C ILE A 112 -3.95 -15.72 7.83
N LEU A 113 -3.94 -17.06 7.68
CA LEU A 113 -3.63 -17.72 6.41
C LEU A 113 -4.74 -17.52 5.38
N TRP A 114 -6.00 -17.74 5.78
CA TRP A 114 -7.20 -17.55 4.95
C TRP A 114 -8.01 -16.35 5.44
N LYS A 115 -7.54 -15.15 5.11
CA LYS A 115 -8.16 -13.88 5.55
C LYS A 115 -9.58 -13.66 5.02
N ASP A 116 -9.88 -14.25 3.86
CA ASP A 116 -11.17 -14.08 3.18
C ASP A 116 -12.22 -15.09 3.67
N VAL A 117 -11.85 -16.01 4.58
CA VAL A 117 -12.73 -17.06 5.08
C VAL A 117 -13.04 -16.77 6.54
N LYS A 118 -14.27 -16.33 6.82
CA LYS A 118 -14.77 -16.23 8.20
C LYS A 118 -15.35 -17.56 8.61
N PHE A 119 -14.72 -18.22 9.59
CA PHE A 119 -15.08 -19.58 9.97
C PHE A 119 -15.80 -19.64 11.31
N ASP A 120 -16.89 -20.42 11.32
CA ASP A 120 -17.70 -20.77 12.47
C ASP A 120 -18.33 -22.16 12.22
N GLU A 121 -18.25 -23.06 13.21
CA GLU A 121 -18.70 -24.45 13.07
C GLU A 121 -20.19 -24.56 12.71
N LEU A 122 -21.07 -23.84 13.43
CA LEU A 122 -22.52 -23.93 13.18
C LEU A 122 -22.88 -23.42 11.80
N THR A 123 -22.24 -22.34 11.36
CA THR A 123 -22.43 -21.79 10.02
C THR A 123 -21.98 -22.78 8.94
N PHE A 124 -20.83 -23.45 9.16
CA PHE A 124 -20.32 -24.47 8.26
C PHE A 124 -21.25 -25.69 8.18
N LEU A 125 -21.72 -26.20 9.33
CA LEU A 125 -22.63 -27.35 9.39
C LEU A 125 -23.97 -27.07 8.73
N GLN A 126 -24.51 -25.85 8.89
CA GLN A 126 -25.75 -25.46 8.19
C GLN A 126 -25.58 -25.50 6.67
N ASP A 127 -24.49 -24.94 6.15
CA ASP A 127 -24.20 -24.94 4.71
C ASP A 127 -23.93 -26.37 4.20
N PHE A 128 -23.28 -27.21 5.00
CA PHE A 128 -23.05 -28.62 4.69
C PHE A 128 -24.35 -29.42 4.60
N ILE A 129 -25.29 -29.24 5.54
CA ILE A 129 -26.60 -29.89 5.50
C ILE A 129 -27.37 -29.49 4.24
N ASN A 130 -27.42 -28.18 3.93
CA ASN A 130 -28.10 -27.70 2.73
C ASN A 130 -27.54 -28.34 1.45
N GLU A 131 -26.21 -28.51 1.37
CA GLU A 131 -25.58 -29.16 0.22
C GLU A 131 -25.91 -30.65 0.14
N LEU A 132 -25.94 -31.36 1.28
CA LEU A 132 -26.38 -32.76 1.32
C LEU A 132 -27.85 -32.92 0.89
N GLU A 133 -28.73 -32.02 1.32
CA GLU A 133 -30.16 -32.02 0.96
C GLU A 133 -30.35 -31.73 -0.53
N ASN A 134 -29.59 -30.79 -1.10
CA ASN A 134 -29.63 -30.47 -2.54
C ASN A 134 -29.16 -31.65 -3.40
N ILE A 135 -28.08 -32.36 -2.99
CA ILE A 135 -27.61 -33.57 -3.68
C ILE A 135 -28.64 -34.69 -3.62
N ALA A 136 -29.37 -34.80 -2.50
CA ALA A 136 -30.40 -35.83 -2.32
C ALA A 136 -31.69 -35.57 -3.10
N SER A 137 -32.00 -34.30 -3.42
CA SER A 137 -33.27 -33.91 -4.03
C SER A 137 -33.24 -33.84 -5.57
N ASP A 138 -32.08 -33.70 -6.22
CA ASP A 138 -31.95 -33.88 -7.68
C ASP A 138 -30.50 -34.18 -8.14
N PRO A 139 -30.14 -35.45 -8.43
CA PRO A 139 -28.80 -35.82 -8.92
C PRO A 139 -28.47 -35.27 -10.32
N SER A 140 -29.47 -34.78 -11.06
CA SER A 140 -29.32 -34.27 -12.43
C SER A 140 -29.08 -32.76 -12.50
N PHE A 141 -29.19 -32.05 -11.36
CA PHE A 141 -29.07 -30.59 -11.31
C PHE A 141 -27.61 -30.09 -11.28
N ASN A 142 -26.63 -30.98 -11.11
CA ASN A 142 -25.20 -30.63 -11.15
C ASN A 142 -24.67 -30.36 -12.58
N GLU A 143 -25.48 -30.54 -13.62
CA GLU A 143 -25.08 -30.27 -15.02
C GLU A 143 -25.49 -28.85 -15.51
N TYR A 144 -26.26 -28.11 -14.70
CA TYR A 144 -26.65 -26.72 -14.96
C TYR A 144 -26.43 -25.83 -13.73
N GLY A 145 -25.23 -25.86 -13.17
CA GLY A 145 -24.75 -24.76 -12.35
C GLY A 145 -24.57 -23.54 -13.25
N SER A 146 -25.59 -22.68 -13.30
CA SER A 146 -25.51 -21.26 -13.71
C SER A 146 -24.39 -20.93 -14.70
N ASN A 147 -24.61 -21.22 -15.99
CA ASN A 147 -24.02 -20.43 -17.07
C ASN A 147 -24.66 -19.04 -17.06
N ASP A 148 -24.40 -18.27 -16.01
CA ASP A 148 -24.48 -16.82 -16.12
C ASP A 148 -23.06 -16.39 -16.50
N ASP A 149 -22.85 -16.35 -17.81
CA ASP A 149 -21.68 -15.81 -18.49
C ASP A 149 -21.69 -14.27 -18.40
N SER A 150 -22.01 -13.76 -17.20
CA SER A 150 -21.84 -12.38 -16.81
C SER A 150 -20.48 -12.28 -16.11
N THR A 151 -19.48 -11.96 -16.92
CA THR A 151 -18.11 -11.63 -16.51
C THR A 151 -18.06 -10.33 -15.70
N ASP A 152 -18.74 -10.28 -14.54
CA ASP A 152 -18.58 -9.27 -13.50
C ASP A 152 -18.32 -9.99 -12.16
N SER A 153 -17.06 -10.37 -11.99
CA SER A 153 -16.56 -11.23 -10.92
C SER A 153 -16.37 -10.49 -9.59
N ASN A 154 -17.42 -9.84 -9.07
CA ASN A 154 -17.45 -9.35 -7.68
C ASN A 154 -18.82 -9.45 -6.99
N GLU A 155 -19.92 -9.64 -7.72
CA GLU A 155 -21.21 -9.95 -7.08
C GLU A 155 -21.42 -11.46 -6.85
N ALA A 156 -20.64 -12.32 -7.53
CA ALA A 156 -20.74 -13.78 -7.40
C ALA A 156 -20.00 -14.35 -6.16
N SER A 157 -19.08 -13.60 -5.54
CA SER A 157 -18.39 -14.07 -4.32
C SER A 157 -19.31 -14.11 -3.09
N ASP A 158 -20.44 -13.40 -3.12
CA ASP A 158 -21.41 -13.36 -2.03
C ASP A 158 -22.37 -14.56 -2.03
N ASN A 159 -22.32 -15.44 -3.05
CA ASN A 159 -23.23 -16.58 -3.18
C ASN A 159 -22.57 -17.97 -3.02
N ILE A 160 -21.26 -18.06 -2.75
CA ILE A 160 -20.59 -19.35 -2.50
C ILE A 160 -20.78 -19.76 -1.03
N SER A 161 -21.29 -20.97 -0.78
CA SER A 161 -21.46 -21.51 0.58
C SER A 161 -20.11 -21.65 1.31
N LEU A 162 -20.10 -21.52 2.65
CA LEU A 162 -18.87 -21.63 3.45
C LEU A 162 -18.21 -23.00 3.26
N TYR A 163 -19.02 -24.06 3.16
CA TYR A 163 -18.54 -25.42 2.90
C TYR A 163 -17.83 -25.53 1.54
N SER A 164 -18.45 -25.03 0.46
CA SER A 164 -17.84 -25.01 -0.88
C SER A 164 -16.58 -24.15 -0.94
N LEU A 165 -16.56 -23.02 -0.24
CA LEU A 165 -15.39 -22.15 -0.13
C LEU A 165 -14.21 -22.85 0.56
N ILE A 166 -14.46 -23.58 1.66
CA ILE A 166 -13.45 -24.34 2.39
C ILE A 166 -12.90 -25.48 1.52
N ARG A 167 -13.78 -26.23 0.84
CA ARG A 167 -13.35 -27.22 -0.16
C ARG A 167 -12.42 -26.57 -1.18
N LEU A 168 -12.84 -25.50 -1.83
CA LEU A 168 -12.02 -24.84 -2.85
C LEU A 168 -10.66 -24.38 -2.32
N LYS A 169 -10.59 -23.84 -1.10
CA LYS A 169 -9.32 -23.42 -0.48
C LYS A 169 -8.41 -24.62 -0.17
N LEU A 170 -8.95 -25.72 0.34
CA LEU A 170 -8.20 -26.97 0.55
C LEU A 170 -7.65 -27.51 -0.78
N LEU A 171 -8.46 -27.54 -1.83
CA LEU A 171 -8.08 -27.99 -3.18
C LEU A 171 -6.92 -27.16 -3.75
N ARG A 172 -7.01 -25.84 -3.65
CA ARG A 172 -5.98 -24.91 -4.12
C ARG A 172 -4.68 -25.05 -3.33
N GLN A 173 -4.77 -25.35 -2.04
CA GLN A 173 -3.58 -25.59 -1.21
C GLN A 173 -2.91 -26.93 -1.50
N ILE A 174 -3.65 -28.02 -1.59
CA ILE A 174 -3.04 -29.33 -1.86
C ILE A 174 -2.44 -29.40 -3.27
N SER A 175 -3.07 -28.75 -4.26
CA SER A 175 -2.55 -28.65 -5.63
C SER A 175 -1.43 -27.61 -5.81
N ASN A 176 -1.24 -26.69 -4.86
CA ASN A 176 -0.46 -25.47 -5.03
C ASN A 176 -0.86 -24.63 -6.27
N ASN A 177 -2.09 -24.78 -6.75
CA ASN A 177 -2.61 -24.07 -7.90
C ASN A 177 -3.78 -23.17 -7.51
N LYS A 178 -3.65 -21.86 -7.75
CA LYS A 178 -4.72 -20.89 -7.47
C LYS A 178 -5.89 -20.98 -8.47
N SER A 179 -5.66 -21.51 -9.67
CA SER A 179 -6.69 -21.66 -10.70
C SER A 179 -7.50 -22.94 -10.58
N ALA A 180 -7.21 -23.81 -9.61
CA ALA A 180 -7.98 -25.04 -9.40
C ALA A 180 -9.45 -24.71 -9.07
N ALA A 181 -10.36 -25.41 -9.73
CA ALA A 181 -11.81 -25.32 -9.56
C ALA A 181 -12.35 -26.59 -8.89
N LEU A 182 -13.54 -26.52 -8.28
CA LEU A 182 -14.14 -27.66 -7.58
C LEU A 182 -14.43 -28.87 -8.50
N GLU A 183 -14.58 -28.64 -9.80
CA GLU A 183 -14.74 -29.70 -10.82
C GLU A 183 -13.52 -30.65 -10.87
N ASP A 184 -12.33 -30.12 -10.60
CA ASP A 184 -11.09 -30.89 -10.60
C ASP A 184 -10.87 -31.68 -9.30
N TRP A 185 -11.83 -31.63 -8.35
CA TRP A 185 -11.67 -32.15 -6.99
C TRP A 185 -11.22 -33.62 -6.98
N ASP A 186 -11.98 -34.50 -7.61
CA ASP A 186 -11.70 -35.94 -7.58
C ASP A 186 -10.38 -36.29 -8.26
N LEU A 187 -10.03 -35.61 -9.36
CA LEU A 187 -8.78 -35.82 -10.08
C LEU A 187 -7.58 -35.43 -9.21
N ILE A 188 -7.62 -34.23 -8.63
CA ILE A 188 -6.52 -33.70 -7.81
C ILE A 188 -6.41 -34.48 -6.49
N MET A 189 -7.52 -34.86 -5.87
CA MET A 189 -7.51 -35.63 -4.62
C MET A 189 -6.93 -37.03 -4.83
N ASN A 190 -7.41 -37.77 -5.83
CA ASN A 190 -6.93 -39.13 -6.10
C ASN A 190 -5.42 -39.13 -6.45
N HIS A 191 -4.92 -38.13 -7.18
CA HIS A 191 -3.50 -37.98 -7.46
C HIS A 191 -2.65 -37.71 -6.20
N ASN A 192 -3.08 -36.77 -5.34
CA ASN A 192 -2.26 -36.34 -4.20
C ASN A 192 -2.32 -37.27 -2.98
N LEU A 193 -3.43 -38.01 -2.82
CA LEU A 193 -3.63 -38.96 -1.73
C LEU A 193 -3.11 -40.36 -2.06
N GLN A 194 -2.63 -40.62 -3.29
CA GLN A 194 -2.09 -41.92 -3.72
C GLN A 194 -3.07 -43.09 -3.47
N ILE A 195 -4.36 -42.86 -3.74
CA ILE A 195 -5.38 -43.91 -3.60
C ILE A 195 -5.24 -44.84 -4.82
N GLU A 196 -4.52 -45.94 -4.66
CA GLU A 196 -4.31 -46.93 -5.72
C GLU A 196 -5.62 -47.67 -6.09
N ASP A 197 -5.83 -47.85 -7.39
CA ASP A 197 -6.80 -48.74 -8.07
C ASP A 197 -8.32 -48.48 -8.00
N LYS A 198 -8.83 -47.40 -7.38
CA LYS A 198 -10.23 -46.97 -7.57
C LYS A 198 -10.36 -45.46 -7.65
N GLN A 199 -10.96 -44.95 -8.73
CA GLN A 199 -11.45 -43.57 -8.77
C GLN A 199 -12.54 -43.44 -7.71
N VAL A 200 -12.20 -42.77 -6.59
CA VAL A 200 -13.16 -42.45 -5.54
C VAL A 200 -13.80 -41.12 -5.92
N TYR A 201 -15.12 -41.11 -6.07
CA TYR A 201 -15.91 -39.90 -6.24
C TYR A 201 -16.30 -39.35 -4.87
N PHE A 202 -15.87 -38.13 -4.57
CA PHE A 202 -16.05 -37.53 -3.24
C PHE A 202 -17.51 -37.44 -2.81
N ASP A 203 -18.41 -37.09 -3.73
CA ASP A 203 -19.82 -36.89 -3.40
C ASP A 203 -20.53 -38.20 -3.00
N GLN A 204 -20.03 -39.35 -3.48
CA GLN A 204 -20.56 -40.69 -3.18
C GLN A 204 -20.09 -41.25 -1.83
N LEU A 205 -19.15 -40.59 -1.16
CA LEU A 205 -18.62 -41.03 0.13
C LEU A 205 -19.62 -40.80 1.26
N SER A 206 -19.58 -41.66 2.29
CA SER A 206 -20.30 -41.38 3.53
C SER A 206 -19.73 -40.13 4.21
N VAL A 207 -20.52 -39.45 5.03
CA VAL A 207 -20.08 -38.22 5.72
C VAL A 207 -18.79 -38.47 6.52
N LEU A 208 -18.71 -39.59 7.24
CA LEU A 208 -17.52 -39.99 7.98
C LEU A 208 -16.28 -40.12 7.07
N GLN A 209 -16.46 -40.72 5.88
CA GLN A 209 -15.37 -40.87 4.91
C GLN A 209 -14.95 -39.52 4.30
N LYS A 210 -15.90 -38.59 4.07
CA LYS A 210 -15.60 -37.22 3.63
C LYS A 210 -14.68 -36.51 4.62
N PHE A 211 -14.97 -36.59 5.93
CA PHE A 211 -14.12 -35.97 6.96
C PHE A 211 -12.78 -36.69 7.15
N LYS A 212 -12.72 -38.02 6.98
CA LYS A 212 -11.43 -38.74 6.90
C LYS A 212 -10.58 -38.25 5.73
N MET A 213 -11.18 -37.98 4.58
CA MET A 213 -10.48 -37.41 3.45
C MET A 213 -9.99 -35.98 3.73
N PHE A 214 -10.83 -35.12 4.32
CA PHE A 214 -10.41 -33.78 4.75
C PHE A 214 -9.21 -33.82 5.72
N TYR A 215 -9.25 -34.72 6.70
CA TYR A 215 -8.13 -34.93 7.61
C TYR A 215 -6.84 -35.31 6.86
N GLN A 216 -6.92 -36.27 5.93
CA GLN A 216 -5.76 -36.66 5.12
C GLN A 216 -5.21 -35.51 4.27
N ILE A 217 -6.09 -34.70 3.67
CA ILE A 217 -5.72 -33.51 2.90
C ILE A 217 -4.95 -32.53 3.78
N ILE A 218 -5.45 -32.23 4.97
CA ILE A 218 -4.77 -31.35 5.93
C ILE A 218 -3.39 -31.91 6.29
N LYS A 219 -3.27 -33.22 6.54
CA LYS A 219 -1.97 -33.85 6.83
C LYS A 219 -0.99 -33.77 5.66
N VAL A 220 -1.46 -33.84 4.41
CA VAL A 220 -0.63 -33.59 3.23
C VAL A 220 -0.19 -32.13 3.16
N ILE A 221 -1.10 -31.18 3.43
CA ILE A 221 -0.79 -29.75 3.45
C ILE A 221 0.28 -29.45 4.51
N GLU A 222 0.11 -29.92 5.74
CA GLU A 222 1.08 -29.75 6.84
C GLU A 222 2.48 -30.27 6.48
N ARG A 223 2.55 -31.42 5.79
CA ARG A 223 3.82 -32.07 5.41
C ARG A 223 4.50 -31.44 4.20
N LYS A 224 3.73 -31.10 3.16
CA LYS A 224 4.28 -30.78 1.82
C LYS A 224 4.09 -29.31 1.41
N ASN A 225 3.09 -28.60 1.92
CA ASN A 225 2.75 -27.27 1.42
C ASN A 225 3.73 -26.19 1.90
N LEU A 226 4.41 -25.53 0.96
CA LEU A 226 5.38 -24.49 1.27
C LEU A 226 4.73 -23.21 1.82
N SER A 227 3.55 -22.85 1.34
CA SER A 227 2.83 -21.66 1.82
C SER A 227 2.41 -21.81 3.28
N PHE A 228 1.95 -22.99 3.66
CA PHE A 228 1.62 -23.34 5.04
C PHE A 228 2.87 -23.37 5.94
N LYS A 229 3.96 -23.99 5.48
CA LYS A 229 5.24 -23.95 6.22
C LYS A 229 5.74 -22.53 6.43
N ASN A 230 5.72 -21.70 5.39
CA ASN A 230 6.12 -20.30 5.49
C ASN A 230 5.19 -19.52 6.44
N TYR A 231 3.90 -19.82 6.44
CA TYR A 231 2.93 -19.22 7.36
C TYR A 231 3.29 -19.47 8.83
N ILE A 232 3.65 -20.72 9.17
CA ILE A 232 4.14 -21.10 10.50
C ILE A 232 5.50 -20.43 10.79
N PHE A 233 6.49 -20.54 9.89
CA PHE A 233 7.85 -20.03 10.14
C PHE A 233 7.95 -18.50 10.26
N THR A 234 7.04 -17.75 9.61
CA THR A 234 7.11 -16.29 9.58
C THR A 234 6.63 -15.65 10.89
N ASN A 235 5.86 -16.37 11.71
CA ASN A 235 5.26 -15.83 12.93
C ASN A 235 5.39 -16.83 14.06
N VAL A 236 6.31 -16.57 15.00
CA VAL A 236 6.54 -17.45 16.16
C VAL A 236 5.25 -17.65 16.96
N ASP A 237 4.46 -16.60 17.14
CA ASP A 237 3.15 -16.62 17.82
C ASP A 237 2.09 -17.51 17.13
N ILE A 238 2.26 -17.84 15.85
CA ILE A 238 1.33 -18.73 15.12
C ILE A 238 1.64 -20.19 15.41
N LEU A 239 2.87 -20.52 15.80
CA LEU A 239 3.23 -21.88 16.24
C LEU A 239 2.36 -22.30 17.44
N GLU A 240 2.11 -21.37 18.37
CA GLU A 240 1.26 -21.57 19.54
C GLU A 240 -0.19 -21.94 19.18
N LEU A 241 -0.69 -21.58 17.98
CA LEU A 241 -2.03 -21.99 17.54
C LEU A 241 -2.09 -23.48 17.21
N PHE A 242 -0.99 -24.05 16.72
CA PHE A 242 -0.90 -25.47 16.32
C PHE A 242 -0.36 -26.37 17.44
N GLU A 243 0.10 -25.79 18.54
CA GLU A 243 0.44 -26.48 19.79
C GLU A 243 -0.75 -26.44 20.74
N PHE A 244 -1.60 -27.48 20.69
CA PHE A 244 -2.76 -27.57 21.57
C PHE A 244 -2.35 -27.68 23.04
N ASN A 245 -3.11 -27.03 23.93
CA ASN A 245 -2.86 -27.09 25.38
C ASN A 245 -2.93 -28.55 25.85
N GLU A 246 -1.83 -29.06 26.42
CA GLU A 246 -1.65 -30.47 26.79
C GLU A 246 -1.33 -30.61 28.28
N ILE A 247 -2.02 -31.52 28.98
CA ILE A 247 -1.64 -32.00 30.32
C ILE A 247 -1.27 -33.48 30.25
N ILE A 248 -0.10 -33.83 30.78
CA ILE A 248 0.39 -35.21 30.80
C ILE A 248 -0.10 -35.88 32.08
N ILE A 249 -0.84 -36.99 31.95
CA ILE A 249 -1.44 -37.72 33.09
C ILE A 249 -0.52 -38.86 33.56
N GLU A 250 0.05 -39.62 32.62
CA GLU A 250 0.95 -40.73 32.93
C GLU A 250 2.24 -40.60 32.11
N GLU A 251 3.41 -40.55 32.77
CA GLU A 251 4.80 -40.63 32.25
C GLU A 251 4.97 -40.62 30.70
N ASN A 252 4.44 -39.59 30.03
CA ASN A 252 4.41 -39.42 28.57
C ASN A 252 3.68 -40.50 27.72
N LYS A 253 2.85 -41.35 28.34
CA LYS A 253 2.01 -42.35 27.65
C LYS A 253 0.59 -41.86 27.40
N GLN A 254 0.05 -41.06 28.31
CA GLN A 254 -1.31 -40.54 28.24
C GLN A 254 -1.31 -39.04 28.52
N SER A 255 -1.98 -38.28 27.67
CA SER A 255 -2.19 -36.85 27.84
C SER A 255 -3.58 -36.42 27.40
N LEU A 256 -4.07 -35.31 27.94
CA LEU A 256 -5.30 -34.66 27.50
C LEU A 256 -4.94 -33.40 26.72
N LEU A 257 -5.57 -33.26 25.56
CA LEU A 257 -5.47 -32.12 24.65
C LEU A 257 -6.78 -31.33 24.68
N ILE A 258 -6.67 -30.02 24.80
CA ILE A 258 -7.80 -29.10 24.67
C ILE A 258 -7.78 -28.52 23.26
N LEU A 259 -8.84 -28.80 22.50
CA LEU A 259 -8.96 -28.30 21.13
C LEU A 259 -9.60 -26.91 21.08
N PRO A 260 -9.40 -26.16 19.97
CA PRO A 260 -10.00 -24.83 19.79
C PRO A 260 -11.53 -24.84 19.67
N SER A 261 -12.11 -26.00 19.30
CA SER A 261 -13.56 -26.21 19.26
C SER A 261 -14.19 -26.12 20.65
N ILE A 262 -15.45 -25.71 20.72
CA ILE A 262 -16.15 -25.40 21.98
C ILE A 262 -16.34 -26.67 22.83
N GLY A 263 -15.65 -26.74 23.97
CA GLY A 263 -15.81 -27.82 24.95
C GLY A 263 -15.21 -29.17 24.52
N VAL A 264 -14.29 -29.20 23.56
CA VAL A 264 -13.74 -30.46 23.03
C VAL A 264 -12.40 -30.81 23.67
N ILE A 265 -12.38 -31.96 24.35
CA ILE A 265 -11.20 -32.56 24.98
C ILE A 265 -10.91 -33.89 24.31
N VAL A 266 -9.64 -34.10 23.98
CA VAL A 266 -9.17 -35.34 23.36
C VAL A 266 -8.10 -35.98 24.22
N GLU A 267 -8.26 -37.27 24.47
CA GLU A 267 -7.27 -38.11 25.12
C GLU A 267 -6.31 -38.69 24.08
N LYS A 268 -5.02 -38.41 24.25
CA LYS A 268 -3.93 -38.88 23.41
C LYS A 268 -3.18 -39.97 24.15
N ASN A 269 -3.20 -41.18 23.59
CA ASN A 269 -2.62 -42.37 24.17
C ASN A 269 -1.57 -42.98 23.23
N LEU A 270 -0.39 -43.29 23.76
CA LEU A 270 0.64 -44.03 23.04
C LEU A 270 0.38 -45.53 23.18
N LYS A 271 -0.11 -46.18 22.12
CA LYS A 271 -0.29 -47.63 22.10
C LYS A 271 0.81 -48.33 21.30
N PRO A 272 1.47 -49.36 21.88
CA PRO A 272 2.33 -50.22 21.11
C PRO A 272 1.46 -51.15 20.24
N THR A 273 1.82 -51.27 18.98
CA THR A 273 1.18 -52.11 17.95
C THR A 273 1.52 -53.59 18.15
N VAL A 274 2.65 -53.87 18.79
CA VAL A 274 3.14 -55.19 19.16
C VAL A 274 3.35 -55.23 20.67
N GLU A 275 3.00 -56.32 21.34
CA GLU A 275 3.29 -56.49 22.76
C GLU A 275 4.81 -56.55 22.99
N ASN A 276 5.33 -55.65 23.83
CA ASN A 276 6.77 -55.53 24.18
C ASN A 276 7.71 -55.41 22.96
N PRO A 277 7.67 -54.29 22.21
CA PRO A 277 8.68 -54.04 21.18
C PRO A 277 10.07 -53.98 21.83
N GLU A 278 11.04 -54.69 21.28
CA GLU A 278 12.44 -54.67 21.73
C GLU A 278 13.29 -53.86 20.74
N LEU A 279 14.07 -52.90 21.23
CA LEU A 279 15.10 -52.22 20.44
C LEU A 279 16.44 -52.94 20.60
N ARG A 280 16.97 -53.51 19.52
CA ARG A 280 18.24 -54.26 19.53
C ARG A 280 19.41 -53.42 19.02
N VAL A 281 19.72 -52.34 19.73
CA VAL A 281 20.88 -51.48 19.43
C VAL A 281 21.95 -51.64 20.52
N PRO A 282 23.25 -51.80 20.17
CA PRO A 282 24.29 -51.92 21.17
C PRO A 282 24.46 -50.62 21.98
N LEU A 283 24.43 -50.73 23.31
CA LEU A 283 24.60 -49.58 24.22
C LEU A 283 26.04 -49.02 24.24
N LYS A 284 27.03 -49.80 23.80
CA LYS A 284 28.46 -49.42 23.86
C LYS A 284 28.96 -49.07 22.46
N LEU A 285 29.52 -47.87 22.31
CA LEU A 285 30.11 -47.36 21.05
C LEU A 285 31.08 -48.35 20.37
N ARG A 286 31.89 -49.08 21.15
CA ARG A 286 32.81 -50.10 20.62
C ARG A 286 32.13 -51.23 19.85
N ASN A 287 30.84 -51.46 20.10
CA ASN A 287 30.02 -52.47 19.43
C ASN A 287 29.25 -51.88 18.24
N CYS A 288 29.33 -50.56 18.02
CA CYS A 288 28.76 -49.85 16.88
C CYS A 288 29.82 -49.54 15.82
N ILE A 289 31.03 -50.05 15.99
CA ILE A 289 32.20 -49.68 15.17
C ILE A 289 32.96 -50.95 14.80
N MET A 290 33.22 -51.12 13.51
CA MET A 290 34.06 -52.17 12.94
C MET A 290 35.41 -51.56 12.58
N LYS A 291 36.50 -52.24 12.95
CA LYS A 291 37.86 -51.84 12.61
C LYS A 291 38.40 -52.80 11.56
N TYR A 292 38.72 -52.30 10.37
CA TYR A 292 39.43 -53.03 9.34
C TYR A 292 40.89 -52.56 9.36
N GLU A 293 41.82 -53.51 9.46
CA GLU A 293 43.24 -53.26 9.32
C GLU A 293 43.67 -53.99 8.05
N ASP A 294 44.16 -53.25 7.06
CA ASP A 294 44.72 -53.88 5.86
C ASP A 294 46.11 -54.44 6.18
N GLU A 295 46.37 -55.70 5.86
CA GLU A 295 47.62 -56.37 6.23
C GLU A 295 48.84 -55.77 5.48
N ASP A 296 48.62 -55.16 4.30
CA ASP A 296 49.68 -54.65 3.42
C ASP A 296 49.88 -53.12 3.45
N SER A 297 48.88 -52.37 3.87
CA SER A 297 48.98 -50.93 4.10
C SER A 297 48.58 -50.64 5.53
N SER A 298 49.48 -50.07 6.33
CA SER A 298 49.30 -49.72 7.74
C SER A 298 48.24 -48.63 8.00
N SER A 299 47.13 -48.66 7.26
CA SER A 299 45.92 -47.88 7.40
C SER A 299 44.89 -48.68 8.18
N VAL A 300 44.28 -48.00 9.15
CA VAL A 300 43.19 -48.54 9.95
C VAL A 300 41.92 -47.81 9.52
N ASP A 301 40.99 -48.54 8.92
CA ASP A 301 39.68 -48.02 8.55
C ASP A 301 38.65 -48.37 9.62
N ILE A 302 38.01 -47.33 10.16
CA ILE A 302 37.01 -47.44 11.20
C ILE A 302 35.65 -47.15 10.57
N VAL A 303 34.79 -48.17 10.51
CA VAL A 303 33.44 -48.08 9.94
C VAL A 303 32.41 -48.09 11.05
N SER A 304 31.59 -47.04 11.14
CA SER A 304 30.42 -47.04 12.01
C SER A 304 29.31 -47.90 11.40
N LEU A 305 28.73 -48.80 12.20
CA LEU A 305 27.50 -49.51 11.84
C LEU A 305 26.32 -48.54 11.97
N ASP A 306 25.48 -48.50 10.95
CA ASP A 306 24.25 -47.72 10.94
C ASP A 306 23.12 -48.57 11.52
N TYR A 307 22.44 -48.05 12.54
CA TYR A 307 21.30 -48.70 13.20
C TYR A 307 19.99 -47.94 12.99
N SER A 308 19.97 -46.99 12.04
CA SER A 308 18.78 -46.19 11.75
C SER A 308 17.59 -47.05 11.35
N GLU A 309 17.79 -48.14 10.60
CA GLU A 309 16.71 -49.04 10.20
C GLU A 309 16.08 -49.78 11.38
N GLU A 310 16.86 -50.27 12.34
CA GLU A 310 16.32 -50.94 13.54
C GLU A 310 15.62 -49.96 14.48
N ILE A 311 16.12 -48.73 14.59
CA ILE A 311 15.47 -47.66 15.36
C ILE A 311 14.13 -47.28 14.70
N ASP A 312 14.11 -47.10 13.38
CA ASP A 312 12.89 -46.77 12.65
C ASP A 312 11.86 -47.89 12.74
N ALA A 313 12.28 -49.16 12.61
CA ALA A 313 11.41 -50.31 12.79
C ALA A 313 10.83 -50.40 14.21
N TYR A 314 11.63 -50.07 15.24
CA TYR A 314 11.15 -49.98 16.61
C TYR A 314 10.13 -48.86 16.81
N LEU A 315 10.41 -47.66 16.28
CA LEU A 315 9.51 -46.51 16.38
C LEU A 315 8.19 -46.72 15.64
N GLN A 316 8.19 -47.44 14.51
CA GLN A 316 6.99 -47.82 13.77
C GLN A 316 6.02 -48.71 14.57
N ASN A 317 6.51 -49.39 15.62
CA ASN A 317 5.66 -50.16 16.51
C ASN A 317 4.80 -49.28 17.42
N PHE A 318 5.08 -47.99 17.58
CA PHE A 318 4.29 -47.11 18.43
C PHE A 318 3.35 -46.25 17.59
N LYS A 319 2.07 -46.21 17.98
CA LYS A 319 1.08 -45.35 17.34
C LYS A 319 0.34 -44.54 18.38
N TRP A 320 0.11 -43.27 18.05
CA TRP A 320 -0.75 -42.40 18.82
C TRP A 320 -2.20 -42.71 18.47
N GLU A 321 -3.00 -42.99 19.49
CA GLU A 321 -4.45 -43.09 19.40
C GLU A 321 -5.07 -41.87 20.06
N PHE A 322 -6.05 -41.27 19.37
CA PHE A 322 -6.76 -40.08 19.82
C PHE A 322 -8.21 -40.45 20.06
N LYS A 323 -8.69 -40.26 21.29
CA LYS A 323 -10.07 -40.54 21.69
C LYS A 323 -10.73 -39.24 22.13
N VAL A 324 -11.82 -38.86 21.48
CA VAL A 324 -12.61 -37.69 21.87
C VAL A 324 -13.35 -38.02 23.17
N VAL A 325 -13.05 -37.28 24.24
CA VAL A 325 -13.67 -37.46 25.57
C VAL A 325 -14.94 -36.64 25.68
N THR A 326 -14.90 -35.40 25.17
CA THR A 326 -16.03 -34.47 25.14
C THR A 326 -16.15 -33.92 23.73
N SER A 327 -17.38 -33.83 23.21
CA SER A 327 -17.67 -33.45 21.82
C SER A 327 -18.47 -32.17 21.68
N ASP A 328 -19.04 -31.68 22.77
CA ASP A 328 -19.90 -30.49 22.83
C ASP A 328 -19.91 -29.90 24.25
N TRP A 329 -20.56 -28.76 24.41
CA TRP A 329 -20.67 -28.09 25.72
C TRP A 329 -21.35 -28.96 26.79
N GLY A 330 -22.37 -29.74 26.42
CA GLY A 330 -23.10 -30.61 27.36
C GLY A 330 -22.20 -31.70 27.93
N SER A 331 -21.55 -32.46 27.06
CA SER A 331 -20.59 -33.50 27.44
C SER A 331 -19.38 -32.94 28.19
N PHE A 332 -18.95 -31.72 27.88
CA PHE A 332 -17.90 -31.02 28.62
C PHE A 332 -18.29 -30.74 30.07
N ILE A 333 -19.50 -30.21 30.31
CA ILE A 333 -19.96 -29.94 31.68
C ILE A 333 -20.16 -31.22 32.48
N GLU A 334 -20.68 -32.28 31.86
CA GLU A 334 -20.78 -33.61 32.50
C GLU A 334 -19.39 -34.17 32.87
N TYR A 335 -18.40 -33.96 32.01
CA TYR A 335 -17.03 -34.36 32.30
C TYR A 335 -16.40 -33.51 33.41
N MET A 336 -16.67 -32.21 33.44
CA MET A 336 -16.21 -31.31 34.51
C MET A 336 -16.81 -31.66 35.87
N ASP A 337 -18.08 -32.06 35.92
CA ASP A 337 -18.74 -32.50 37.16
C ASP A 337 -18.09 -33.79 37.72
N LYS A 338 -17.73 -34.72 36.83
CA LYS A 338 -16.96 -35.93 37.18
C LYS A 338 -15.56 -35.57 37.67
N LEU A 339 -14.82 -34.72 36.94
CA LEU A 339 -13.46 -34.30 37.30
C LEU A 339 -13.42 -33.54 38.63
N HIS A 340 -14.42 -32.70 38.90
CA HIS A 340 -14.53 -31.96 40.16
C HIS A 340 -14.61 -32.91 41.38
N SER A 341 -15.10 -34.13 41.18
CA SER A 341 -15.22 -35.15 42.22
C SER A 341 -14.01 -36.10 42.28
N GLU A 342 -13.34 -36.34 41.15
CA GLU A 342 -12.36 -37.43 41.00
C GLU A 342 -10.90 -36.97 40.82
N ASN A 343 -10.64 -35.84 40.15
CA ASN A 343 -9.28 -35.41 39.77
C ASN A 343 -9.11 -33.88 39.77
N ASN A 344 -8.69 -33.34 40.91
CA ASN A 344 -8.52 -31.90 41.12
C ASN A 344 -7.41 -31.25 40.26
N GLU A 345 -6.39 -31.99 39.85
CA GLU A 345 -5.29 -31.45 39.05
C GLU A 345 -5.75 -31.17 37.61
N VAL A 346 -6.39 -32.16 36.99
CA VAL A 346 -6.98 -32.01 35.65
C VAL A 346 -8.11 -30.97 35.68
N PHE A 347 -8.93 -30.94 36.74
CA PHE A 347 -9.93 -29.90 36.92
C PHE A 347 -9.32 -28.49 36.96
N GLY A 348 -8.21 -28.31 37.70
CA GLY A 348 -7.48 -27.04 37.77
C GLY A 348 -6.94 -26.59 36.41
N PHE A 349 -6.52 -27.53 35.56
CA PHE A 349 -6.06 -27.27 34.19
C PHE A 349 -7.21 -26.90 33.23
N VAL A 350 -8.35 -27.59 33.30
CA VAL A 350 -9.46 -27.39 32.35
C VAL A 350 -10.36 -26.20 32.74
N SER A 351 -10.52 -25.91 34.03
CA SER A 351 -11.44 -24.87 34.52
C SER A 351 -11.22 -23.45 33.94
N PRO A 352 -10.00 -22.97 33.64
CA PRO A 352 -9.79 -21.64 33.05
C PRO A 352 -10.40 -21.48 31.65
N PHE A 353 -10.60 -22.58 30.91
CA PHE A 353 -11.14 -22.55 29.55
C PHE A 353 -12.66 -22.35 29.50
N ILE A 354 -13.36 -22.49 30.63
CA ILE A 354 -14.82 -22.32 30.73
C ILE A 354 -15.24 -20.94 30.21
N ASN A 355 -14.59 -19.87 30.69
CA ASN A 355 -14.92 -18.50 30.30
C ASN A 355 -14.68 -18.27 28.80
N ALA A 356 -13.54 -18.76 28.28
CA ALA A 356 -13.19 -18.65 26.87
C ALA A 356 -14.20 -19.39 25.97
N TYR A 357 -14.66 -20.57 26.37
CA TYR A 357 -15.70 -21.30 25.63
C TYR A 357 -17.04 -20.58 25.65
N MET A 358 -17.43 -19.97 26.77
CA MET A 358 -18.66 -19.18 26.85
C MET A 358 -18.62 -17.94 25.97
N ASP A 359 -17.51 -17.22 25.96
CA ASP A 359 -17.33 -16.09 25.06
C ASP A 359 -17.31 -16.54 23.58
N HIS A 360 -16.72 -17.70 23.27
CA HIS A 360 -16.81 -18.31 21.94
C HIS A 360 -18.27 -18.65 21.54
N ILE A 361 -19.09 -19.19 22.46
CA ILE A 361 -20.52 -19.42 22.20
C ILE A 361 -21.25 -18.09 21.91
N VAL A 362 -20.96 -17.03 22.67
CA VAL A 362 -21.53 -15.69 22.41
C VAL A 362 -21.17 -15.21 21.00
N TYR A 363 -19.90 -15.34 20.61
CA TYR A 363 -19.43 -15.00 19.27
C TYR A 363 -20.20 -15.77 18.19
N THR A 364 -20.29 -17.09 18.34
CA THR A 364 -21.01 -18.01 17.45
C THR A 364 -22.48 -17.56 17.28
N ARG A 365 -23.19 -17.35 18.39
CA ARG A 365 -24.60 -16.92 18.38
C ARG A 365 -24.81 -15.56 17.71
N LYS A 366 -23.88 -14.61 17.89
CA LYS A 366 -23.94 -13.30 17.21
C LYS A 366 -23.78 -13.44 15.69
N GLN A 367 -22.80 -14.22 15.24
CA GLN A 367 -22.57 -14.46 13.81
C GLN A 367 -23.78 -15.12 13.16
N PHE A 368 -24.32 -16.15 13.81
CA PHE A 368 -25.50 -16.84 13.32
C PHE A 368 -26.73 -15.92 13.23
N ALA A 369 -27.01 -15.13 14.26
CA ALA A 369 -28.12 -14.17 14.25
C ALA A 369 -27.97 -13.09 13.17
N GLN A 370 -26.74 -12.63 12.89
CA GLN A 370 -26.48 -11.69 11.79
C GLN A 370 -26.77 -12.32 10.42
N ARG A 371 -26.37 -13.58 10.22
CA ARG A 371 -26.63 -14.33 8.99
C ARG A 371 -28.11 -14.59 8.77
N GLU A 372 -28.85 -15.00 9.81
CA GLU A 372 -30.31 -15.15 9.72
C GLU A 372 -31.00 -13.83 9.40
N LYS A 373 -30.57 -12.72 9.99
CA LYS A 373 -31.09 -11.39 9.67
C LYS A 373 -30.80 -11.02 8.21
N ALA A 374 -29.59 -11.29 7.71
CA ALA A 374 -29.23 -11.04 6.31
C ALA A 374 -30.07 -11.88 5.34
N ARG A 375 -30.26 -13.17 5.64
CA ARG A 375 -31.13 -14.07 4.86
C ARG A 375 -32.58 -13.61 4.88
N ALA A 376 -33.11 -13.23 6.05
CA ALA A 376 -34.47 -12.70 6.15
C ALA A 376 -34.62 -11.38 5.36
N MET A 377 -33.61 -10.51 5.37
CA MET A 377 -33.60 -9.29 4.55
C MET A 377 -33.54 -9.61 3.05
N SER A 378 -32.71 -10.56 2.61
CA SER A 378 -32.63 -10.97 1.21
C SER A 378 -33.94 -11.64 0.73
N GLU A 379 -34.54 -12.49 1.55
CA GLU A 379 -35.83 -13.12 1.26
C GLU A 379 -36.97 -12.08 1.20
N LEU A 380 -36.94 -11.05 2.05
CA LEU A 380 -37.87 -9.93 1.99
C LEU A 380 -37.70 -9.09 0.71
N LEU A 381 -36.47 -8.95 0.20
CA LEU A 381 -36.17 -8.23 -1.04
C LEU A 381 -36.66 -8.96 -2.30
N THR A 382 -36.83 -10.29 -2.25
CA THR A 382 -37.24 -11.13 -3.39
C THR A 382 -38.75 -11.39 -3.44
N ARG A 383 -39.45 -11.50 -2.31
CA ARG A 383 -40.86 -12.00 -2.27
C ARG A 383 -41.97 -10.95 -2.34
N ARG A 384 -41.73 -9.65 -2.17
CA ARG A 384 -42.78 -8.61 -2.28
C ARG A 384 -42.49 -7.64 -3.41
N LYS A 385 -43.53 -7.25 -4.17
CA LYS A 385 -43.49 -6.05 -5.03
C LYS A 385 -42.98 -4.91 -4.16
N ARG A 386 -41.75 -4.48 -4.42
CA ARG A 386 -41.07 -3.50 -3.58
C ARG A 386 -41.95 -2.26 -3.50
N SER A 387 -42.08 -1.71 -2.29
CA SER A 387 -42.65 -0.38 -2.11
C SER A 387 -41.92 0.56 -3.07
N THR A 388 -42.65 1.18 -4.00
CA THR A 388 -42.08 2.14 -4.98
C THR A 388 -41.28 3.23 -4.28
N ARG A 389 -41.68 3.60 -3.05
CA ARG A 389 -40.97 4.56 -2.19
C ARG A 389 -39.64 4.03 -1.66
N LEU A 390 -39.51 2.73 -1.43
CA LEU A 390 -38.29 2.13 -0.91
C LEU A 390 -37.27 1.95 -2.04
N VAL A 391 -37.73 1.52 -3.23
CA VAL A 391 -36.91 1.49 -4.45
C VAL A 391 -36.43 2.90 -4.81
N ALA A 392 -37.32 3.90 -4.80
CA ALA A 392 -36.93 5.28 -5.06
C ALA A 392 -35.91 5.81 -4.04
N ARG A 393 -35.98 5.37 -2.77
CA ARG A 393 -34.99 5.75 -1.74
C ARG A 393 -33.65 5.04 -1.95
N GLU A 394 -33.65 3.76 -2.34
CA GLU A 394 -32.44 3.01 -2.69
C GLU A 394 -31.78 3.57 -3.94
N GLU A 395 -32.55 3.92 -4.97
CA GLU A 395 -32.08 4.61 -6.17
C GLU A 395 -31.54 6.00 -5.84
N GLU A 396 -32.18 6.74 -4.94
CA GLU A 396 -31.68 8.04 -4.46
C GLU A 396 -30.39 7.90 -3.65
N THR A 397 -30.25 6.87 -2.81
CA THR A 397 -28.99 6.61 -2.07
C THR A 397 -27.88 6.19 -3.02
N LYS A 398 -28.16 5.28 -3.96
CA LYS A 398 -27.19 4.87 -4.99
C LYS A 398 -26.77 6.05 -5.86
N LYS A 399 -27.72 6.90 -6.25
CA LYS A 399 -27.42 8.14 -6.98
C LYS A 399 -26.48 9.05 -6.19
N LYS A 400 -26.73 9.23 -4.89
CA LYS A 400 -25.85 10.03 -4.01
C LYS A 400 -24.48 9.40 -3.79
N GLU A 401 -24.40 8.08 -3.69
CA GLU A 401 -23.13 7.36 -3.59
C GLU A 401 -22.28 7.59 -4.84
N ILE A 402 -22.88 7.42 -6.03
CA ILE A 402 -22.22 7.64 -7.32
C ILE A 402 -21.84 9.12 -7.52
N GLU A 403 -22.70 10.05 -7.10
CA GLU A 403 -22.39 11.49 -7.11
C GLU A 403 -21.18 11.82 -6.22
N ASN A 404 -21.15 11.29 -4.99
CA ASN A 404 -20.03 11.49 -4.07
C ASN A 404 -18.73 10.85 -4.57
N GLU A 405 -18.79 9.64 -5.14
CA GLU A 405 -17.63 8.97 -5.74
C GLU A 405 -17.07 9.79 -6.91
N TRP A 406 -17.95 10.31 -7.76
CA TRP A 406 -17.58 11.18 -8.87
C TRP A 406 -16.93 12.49 -8.41
N GLU A 407 -17.53 13.18 -7.43
CA GLU A 407 -16.97 14.41 -6.86
C GLU A 407 -15.60 14.15 -6.21
N THR A 408 -15.47 13.06 -5.45
CA THR A 408 -14.20 12.65 -4.82
C THR A 408 -13.12 12.42 -5.87
N LYS A 409 -13.45 11.70 -6.95
CA LYS A 409 -12.51 11.43 -8.07
C LYS A 409 -12.08 12.72 -8.76
N LEU A 410 -12.98 13.68 -8.96
CA LEU A 410 -12.66 14.98 -9.55
C LEU A 410 -11.74 15.82 -8.65
N ASP A 411 -12.01 15.83 -7.34
CA ASP A 411 -11.20 16.53 -6.35
C ASP A 411 -9.78 15.93 -6.28
N ASP A 412 -9.67 14.60 -6.21
CA ASP A 412 -8.40 13.88 -6.19
C ASP A 412 -7.58 14.15 -7.46
N ARG A 413 -8.24 14.15 -8.62
CA ARG A 413 -7.63 14.52 -9.91
C ARG A 413 -7.08 15.95 -9.89
N GLU A 414 -7.85 16.92 -9.38
CA GLU A 414 -7.41 18.32 -9.31
C GLU A 414 -6.25 18.51 -8.32
N LEU A 415 -6.32 17.86 -7.16
CA LEU A 415 -5.26 17.85 -6.16
C LEU A 415 -3.96 17.28 -6.72
N TYR A 416 -4.03 16.15 -7.43
CA TYR A 416 -2.87 15.55 -8.09
C TYR A 416 -2.22 16.50 -9.10
N LEU A 417 -3.02 17.13 -9.97
CA LEU A 417 -2.50 18.06 -10.98
C LEU A 417 -1.87 19.31 -10.36
N LYS A 418 -2.51 19.90 -9.34
CA LYS A 418 -1.97 21.05 -8.58
C LYS A 418 -0.67 20.66 -7.87
N HIS A 419 -0.61 19.47 -7.28
CA HIS A 419 0.57 18.96 -6.59
C HIS A 419 1.75 18.78 -7.54
N LYS A 420 1.53 18.04 -8.64
CA LYS A 420 2.51 17.84 -9.72
C LYS A 420 3.05 19.18 -10.23
N HIS A 421 2.17 20.12 -10.57
CA HIS A 421 2.58 21.43 -11.08
C HIS A 421 3.44 22.21 -10.08
N ARG A 422 3.04 22.24 -8.80
CA ARG A 422 3.78 22.94 -7.74
C ARG A 422 5.20 22.38 -7.56
N ILE A 423 5.32 21.06 -7.51
CA ILE A 423 6.62 20.40 -7.34
C ILE A 423 7.50 20.62 -8.58
N VAL A 424 6.97 20.39 -9.78
CA VAL A 424 7.70 20.58 -11.04
C VAL A 424 8.16 22.03 -11.20
N ALA A 425 7.33 23.03 -10.88
CA ALA A 425 7.69 24.43 -10.94
C ALA A 425 8.83 24.79 -9.97
N LYS A 426 8.80 24.24 -8.75
CA LYS A 426 9.88 24.40 -7.76
C LYS A 426 11.20 23.85 -8.28
N TYR A 427 11.20 22.65 -8.85
CA TYR A 427 12.40 22.04 -9.43
C TYR A 427 12.88 22.72 -10.71
N ALA A 428 11.96 23.17 -11.58
CA ALA A 428 12.32 23.96 -12.76
C ALA A 428 13.02 25.27 -12.36
N LYS A 429 12.60 25.90 -11.25
CA LYS A 429 13.27 27.09 -10.72
C LYS A 429 14.68 26.77 -10.20
N THR A 430 14.85 25.70 -9.41
CA THR A 430 16.20 25.34 -8.92
C THR A 430 17.13 24.96 -10.05
N LEU A 431 16.63 24.24 -11.07
CA LEU A 431 17.38 23.92 -12.27
C LEU A 431 17.78 25.19 -13.05
N LYS A 432 16.87 26.16 -13.21
CA LYS A 432 17.18 27.47 -13.80
C LYS A 432 18.29 28.19 -13.03
N ASP A 433 18.24 28.20 -11.70
CA ASP A 433 19.27 28.85 -10.87
C ASP A 433 20.66 28.21 -11.08
N ILE A 434 20.72 26.88 -11.22
CA ILE A 434 21.98 26.15 -11.47
C ILE A 434 22.51 26.45 -12.87
N ILE A 435 21.66 26.33 -13.91
CA ILE A 435 22.03 26.67 -15.29
C ILE A 435 22.51 28.12 -15.36
N TRP A 436 21.83 29.03 -14.67
CA TRP A 436 22.18 30.44 -14.61
C TRP A 436 23.56 30.68 -14.00
N ASN A 437 23.85 30.04 -12.86
CA ASN A 437 25.17 30.12 -12.25
C ASN A 437 26.26 29.58 -13.18
N GLN A 438 26.00 28.48 -13.88
CA GLN A 438 26.94 27.90 -14.83
C GLN A 438 27.20 28.83 -16.04
N LEU A 439 26.16 29.47 -16.57
CA LEU A 439 26.29 30.47 -17.63
C LEU A 439 27.19 31.64 -17.19
N TRP A 440 27.01 32.14 -15.96
CA TRP A 440 27.89 33.18 -15.40
C TRP A 440 29.33 32.72 -15.19
N ILE A 441 29.54 31.47 -14.74
CA ILE A 441 30.89 30.90 -14.59
C ILE A 441 31.58 30.81 -15.95
N ASN A 442 30.89 30.29 -16.98
CA ASN A 442 31.41 30.18 -18.33
C ASN A 442 31.73 31.57 -18.92
N PHE A 443 30.83 32.54 -18.75
CA PHE A 443 31.07 33.93 -19.14
C PHE A 443 32.30 34.52 -18.45
N ASN A 444 32.42 34.37 -17.13
CA ASN A 444 33.54 34.92 -16.37
C ASN A 444 34.89 34.27 -16.73
N LYS A 445 34.89 32.97 -17.05
CA LYS A 445 36.07 32.24 -17.52
C LYS A 445 36.56 32.83 -18.84
N ASP A 446 35.67 32.98 -19.81
CA ASP A 446 35.99 33.56 -21.11
C ASP A 446 36.36 35.04 -21.00
N PHE A 447 35.72 35.79 -20.11
CA PHE A 447 36.06 37.19 -19.83
C PHE A 447 37.48 37.35 -19.27
N LYS A 448 37.90 36.46 -18.36
CA LYS A 448 39.29 36.43 -17.86
C LYS A 448 40.27 36.12 -19.00
N ILE A 449 39.96 35.14 -19.86
CA ILE A 449 40.79 34.76 -21.00
C ILE A 449 40.91 35.93 -22.01
N SER A 450 39.78 36.57 -22.35
CA SER A 450 39.76 37.73 -23.25
C SER A 450 40.57 38.91 -22.68
N LYS A 451 40.50 39.14 -21.37
CA LYS A 451 41.30 40.17 -20.69
C LYS A 451 42.81 39.86 -20.70
N LEU A 452 43.21 38.59 -20.60
CA LEU A 452 44.60 38.17 -20.68
C LEU A 452 45.14 38.27 -22.11
N LYS A 453 44.40 37.78 -23.11
CA LYS A 453 44.77 37.85 -24.53
C LYS A 453 45.00 39.28 -25.03
N LYS A 454 44.24 40.26 -24.55
CA LYS A 454 44.46 41.69 -24.86
C LYS A 454 45.62 42.34 -24.10
N LYS A 455 46.07 41.74 -22.99
CA LYS A 455 47.27 42.19 -22.28
C LYS A 455 48.54 41.76 -23.01
N ASP A 456 48.48 40.66 -23.75
CA ASP A 456 49.58 40.14 -24.57
C ASP A 456 49.60 40.75 -26.00
N ASN A 457 48.44 41.19 -26.52
CA ASN A 457 48.31 41.92 -27.77
C ASN A 457 47.95 43.40 -27.54
N GLU A 458 48.91 44.20 -27.05
CA GLU A 458 48.82 45.67 -27.07
C GLU A 458 49.11 46.20 -28.48
N MET A 459 48.26 45.90 -29.45
CA MET A 459 48.08 46.72 -30.65
C MET A 459 46.82 46.27 -31.39
N GLN A 460 45.93 47.23 -31.63
CA GLN A 460 44.71 47.17 -32.46
C GLN A 460 43.45 46.56 -31.80
N VAL A 461 42.49 47.43 -31.47
CA VAL A 461 41.22 47.65 -32.19
C VAL A 461 40.27 48.39 -31.24
N THR A 462 40.19 49.71 -31.37
CA THR A 462 39.04 50.52 -30.95
C THR A 462 38.07 50.56 -32.14
N GLU A 463 37.27 49.51 -32.30
CA GLU A 463 36.06 49.59 -33.11
C GLU A 463 34.92 50.06 -32.21
N ALA A 464 34.31 51.18 -32.61
CA ALA A 464 33.13 51.72 -31.97
C ALA A 464 31.98 50.72 -32.11
N ILE A 465 31.55 50.13 -30.98
CA ILE A 465 30.42 49.21 -30.90
C ILE A 465 29.16 49.97 -31.32
N THR A 466 28.78 49.87 -32.59
CA THR A 466 27.59 50.50 -33.19
C THR A 466 26.55 49.41 -33.48
N GLY A 467 25.97 48.88 -32.40
CA GLY A 467 24.80 48.01 -32.45
C GLY A 467 23.91 48.29 -31.23
N SER A 468 22.64 48.64 -31.46
CA SER A 468 21.69 49.03 -30.40
C SER A 468 21.53 47.95 -29.31
N GLN A 469 21.78 46.68 -29.63
CA GLN A 469 21.68 45.57 -28.69
C GLN A 469 22.80 45.54 -27.65
N TYR A 470 23.98 46.10 -27.91
CA TYR A 470 25.15 46.04 -27.00
C TYR A 470 25.51 47.36 -26.32
N GLU A 471 24.69 48.40 -26.52
CA GLU A 471 24.88 49.69 -25.88
C GLU A 471 24.96 49.55 -24.35
N GLY A 472 26.03 50.11 -23.76
CA GLY A 472 26.32 50.07 -22.32
C GLY A 472 27.32 49.00 -21.85
N LEU A 473 27.76 48.10 -22.72
CA LEU A 473 28.74 47.03 -22.43
C LEU A 473 30.16 47.39 -22.92
N ASN A 474 31.19 46.79 -22.30
CA ASN A 474 32.58 46.98 -22.72
C ASN A 474 32.94 46.08 -23.92
N CYS A 475 33.98 46.41 -24.68
CA CYS A 475 34.43 45.60 -25.82
C CYS A 475 34.83 44.16 -25.45
N ASN A 476 35.28 43.93 -24.21
CA ASN A 476 35.56 42.59 -23.71
C ASN A 476 34.28 41.80 -23.43
N ASP A 477 33.21 42.46 -22.98
CA ASP A 477 31.92 41.80 -22.74
C ASP A 477 31.32 41.34 -24.08
N VAL A 478 31.36 42.19 -25.12
CA VAL A 478 30.88 41.84 -26.48
C VAL A 478 31.70 40.71 -27.11
N SER A 479 33.03 40.77 -26.98
CA SER A 479 33.92 39.71 -27.46
C SER A 479 33.60 38.34 -26.85
N VAL A 480 33.26 38.28 -25.55
CA VAL A 480 32.87 37.03 -24.89
C VAL A 480 31.49 36.56 -25.34
N ILE A 481 30.52 37.46 -25.50
CA ILE A 481 29.17 37.09 -25.93
C ILE A 481 29.18 36.48 -27.33
N GLU A 482 29.95 37.05 -28.25
CA GLU A 482 29.94 36.62 -29.67
C GLU A 482 30.92 35.48 -29.97
N HIS A 483 32.08 35.48 -29.30
CA HIS A 483 33.23 34.61 -29.62
C HIS A 483 33.77 33.81 -28.42
N GLY A 484 33.10 33.86 -27.26
CA GLY A 484 33.50 33.09 -26.08
C GLY A 484 33.31 31.59 -26.29
N GLU A 485 34.41 30.83 -26.22
CA GLU A 485 34.42 29.39 -26.46
C GLU A 485 33.60 28.60 -25.42
N SER A 486 33.63 29.01 -24.14
CA SER A 486 32.88 28.35 -23.06
C SER A 486 31.45 28.87 -22.93
N PHE A 487 31.22 30.16 -23.18
CA PHE A 487 29.90 30.80 -23.04
C PHE A 487 28.97 30.49 -24.21
N LYS A 488 29.50 30.37 -25.44
CA LYS A 488 28.69 30.08 -26.63
C LYS A 488 28.24 28.62 -26.69
N ASN A 489 29.01 27.71 -26.11
CA ASN A 489 28.58 26.32 -25.93
C ASN A 489 27.43 26.26 -24.92
N ASN A 490 26.37 25.52 -25.28
CA ASN A 490 25.24 25.32 -24.39
C ASN A 490 25.64 24.49 -23.18
N VAL A 491 25.11 24.83 -22.01
CA VAL A 491 25.28 24.03 -20.79
C VAL A 491 24.63 22.67 -21.00
N ILE A 492 23.48 22.65 -21.69
CA ILE A 492 22.76 21.45 -22.09
C ILE A 492 22.98 21.25 -23.59
N ASN A 493 23.91 20.37 -23.94
CA ASN A 493 24.14 20.01 -25.33
C ASN A 493 23.00 19.11 -25.84
N LEU A 494 22.20 19.59 -26.78
CA LEU A 494 21.37 18.73 -27.62
C LEU A 494 22.25 18.20 -28.77
N SER A 495 22.13 16.92 -29.13
CA SER A 495 22.74 16.44 -30.39
C SER A 495 22.19 17.28 -31.55
N GLU A 496 23.03 17.58 -32.55
CA GLU A 496 22.78 18.48 -33.70
C GLU A 496 21.57 18.13 -34.58
N VAL A 497 20.82 17.09 -34.22
CA VAL A 497 19.83 16.43 -35.07
C VAL A 497 18.39 16.93 -34.81
N ILE A 498 18.17 17.71 -33.74
CA ILE A 498 16.85 18.25 -33.39
C ILE A 498 16.74 19.69 -33.86
N ASP A 499 16.13 19.92 -35.03
CA ASP A 499 15.75 21.26 -35.49
C ASP A 499 14.95 21.99 -34.40
N LYS A 500 15.36 23.22 -34.09
CA LYS A 500 14.70 24.11 -33.10
C LYS A 500 13.26 24.49 -33.49
N ASP A 501 12.86 24.19 -34.72
CA ASP A 501 11.59 24.56 -35.35
C ASP A 501 10.62 23.39 -35.51
N ILE A 502 10.67 22.36 -34.66
CA ILE A 502 9.47 21.52 -34.48
C ILE A 502 8.49 22.39 -33.68
N PRO A 503 7.41 22.93 -34.29
CA PRO A 503 6.43 23.63 -33.50
C PRO A 503 5.99 22.67 -32.39
N LEU A 504 5.83 23.18 -31.17
CA LEU A 504 4.82 22.62 -30.26
C LEU A 504 3.46 22.86 -30.94
N ALA A 505 3.24 22.25 -32.10
CA ALA A 505 1.95 22.24 -32.75
C ALA A 505 1.08 21.45 -31.78
N GLU A 506 0.10 22.18 -31.24
CA GLU A 506 -1.20 21.82 -30.67
C GLU A 506 -1.68 20.38 -30.92
N SER A 507 -0.87 19.38 -30.65
CA SER A 507 -1.30 18.02 -30.41
C SER A 507 -1.93 18.05 -29.04
N SER A 508 -3.20 17.66 -28.96
CA SER A 508 -3.94 17.29 -27.74
C SER A 508 -3.04 17.16 -26.51
N ILE A 509 -3.37 17.91 -25.45
CA ILE A 509 -2.64 17.92 -24.18
C ILE A 509 -2.79 16.53 -23.54
N VAL A 510 -2.02 15.55 -24.04
CA VAL A 510 -1.94 14.22 -23.46
C VAL A 510 -1.27 14.40 -22.10
N ARG A 511 -2.06 14.23 -21.04
CA ARG A 511 -1.59 14.37 -19.67
C ARG A 511 -1.30 12.99 -19.12
N GLU A 512 -0.09 12.82 -18.63
CA GLU A 512 0.28 11.62 -17.88
C GLU A 512 -0.37 11.66 -16.50
N ILE A 513 -1.60 11.12 -16.44
CA ILE A 513 -2.46 10.95 -15.26
C ILE A 513 -2.65 9.44 -15.06
N PRO A 514 -2.50 8.93 -13.82
CA PRO A 514 -2.81 7.54 -13.46
C PRO A 514 -4.23 7.09 -13.86
N ALA A 515 -4.41 5.82 -14.20
CA ALA A 515 -5.69 5.28 -14.71
C ALA A 515 -6.87 5.45 -13.75
N ASP A 516 -6.63 5.32 -12.45
CA ASP A 516 -7.59 5.56 -11.37
C ASP A 516 -8.16 7.00 -11.37
N LEU A 517 -7.40 7.97 -11.88
CA LEU A 517 -7.79 9.39 -11.95
C LEU A 517 -8.22 9.84 -13.36
N LEU A 518 -8.18 8.96 -14.35
CA LEU A 518 -8.67 9.26 -15.70
C LEU A 518 -10.20 9.23 -15.72
N ILE A 519 -10.78 10.17 -16.46
CA ILE A 519 -12.21 10.19 -16.74
C ILE A 519 -12.46 9.47 -18.06
N SER A 520 -13.18 8.35 -18.01
CA SER A 520 -13.59 7.57 -19.18
C SER A 520 -14.92 8.04 -19.77
N GLU A 521 -15.18 7.71 -21.04
CA GLU A 521 -16.48 7.98 -21.69
C GLU A 521 -17.60 7.21 -20.98
N THR A 522 -17.34 5.96 -20.56
CA THR A 522 -18.30 5.13 -19.82
C THR A 522 -18.73 5.75 -18.51
N GLU A 523 -17.82 6.39 -17.77
CA GLU A 523 -18.15 7.08 -16.51
C GLU A 523 -18.96 8.34 -16.75
N ILE A 524 -18.67 9.09 -17.82
CA ILE A 524 -19.49 10.26 -18.19
C ILE A 524 -20.90 9.79 -18.54
N ASP A 525 -21.03 8.70 -19.31
CA ASP A 525 -22.32 8.16 -19.70
C ASP A 525 -23.12 7.62 -18.50
N THR A 526 -22.50 6.94 -17.54
CA THR A 526 -23.20 6.45 -16.33
C THR A 526 -23.76 7.60 -15.49
N ILE A 527 -23.01 8.68 -15.34
CA ILE A 527 -23.43 9.88 -14.58
C ILE A 527 -24.58 10.61 -15.29
N ILE A 528 -24.48 10.79 -16.60
CA ILE A 528 -25.53 11.40 -17.42
C ILE A 528 -26.81 10.55 -17.36
N ASN A 529 -26.68 9.23 -17.48
CA ASN A 529 -27.81 8.30 -17.44
C ASN A 529 -28.53 8.30 -16.08
N GLN A 530 -27.85 8.63 -14.98
CA GLN A 530 -28.45 8.79 -13.65
C GLN A 530 -29.00 10.21 -13.37
N GLY A 531 -28.92 11.11 -14.37
CA GLY A 531 -29.39 12.49 -14.25
C GLY A 531 -28.59 13.30 -13.24
N ILE A 532 -27.30 13.03 -13.09
CA ILE A 532 -26.33 13.85 -12.37
C ILE A 532 -25.68 14.80 -13.39
N GLN A 533 -25.44 16.06 -13.02
CA GLN A 533 -24.85 17.04 -13.93
C GLN A 533 -23.34 16.83 -14.05
N ALA A 534 -22.87 16.26 -15.16
CA ALA A 534 -21.45 16.12 -15.42
C ALA A 534 -20.78 17.51 -15.59
N SER A 535 -19.84 17.83 -14.70
CA SER A 535 -19.03 19.06 -14.77
C SER A 535 -17.96 19.02 -15.86
N VAL A 536 -17.61 17.82 -16.34
CA VAL A 536 -16.64 17.56 -17.42
C VAL A 536 -17.37 16.99 -18.62
N SER A 537 -17.25 17.63 -19.79
CA SER A 537 -17.97 17.26 -21.01
C SER A 537 -17.20 16.37 -21.99
N LYS A 538 -15.92 16.07 -21.71
CA LYS A 538 -15.06 15.25 -22.56
C LYS A 538 -14.20 14.31 -21.72
N ALA A 539 -14.12 13.06 -22.14
CA ALA A 539 -13.22 12.08 -21.57
C ALA A 539 -11.74 12.46 -21.77
N ASP A 540 -10.89 11.96 -20.89
CA ASP A 540 -9.44 12.12 -20.99
C ASP A 540 -8.88 11.16 -22.07
N ASP A 541 -7.87 11.62 -22.81
CA ASP A 541 -7.17 10.79 -23.81
C ASP A 541 -6.18 9.85 -23.09
N PRO A 542 -6.36 8.50 -23.17
CA PRO A 542 -5.50 7.55 -22.49
C PRO A 542 -4.15 7.30 -23.20
N SER A 543 -3.92 7.92 -24.36
CA SER A 543 -2.68 7.79 -25.11
C SER A 543 -1.47 8.34 -24.35
N TRP A 544 -0.27 7.96 -24.78
CA TRP A 544 0.99 8.53 -24.26
C TRP A 544 1.97 8.82 -25.38
N LEU A 545 2.92 9.73 -25.10
CA LEU A 545 3.85 10.26 -26.10
C LEU A 545 5.26 9.74 -25.85
N PHE A 546 5.88 9.15 -26.89
CA PHE A 546 7.29 8.78 -26.87
C PHE A 546 8.13 9.68 -27.79
N GLN A 547 9.20 10.25 -27.25
CA GLN A 547 10.18 11.03 -28.01
C GLN A 547 11.57 10.99 -27.35
N CYS A 548 12.48 10.21 -27.92
CA CYS A 548 13.85 10.11 -27.43
C CYS A 548 14.82 10.95 -28.28
N PRO A 549 15.67 11.81 -27.68
CA PRO A 549 16.52 12.74 -28.42
C PRO A 549 17.75 12.12 -29.10
N THR A 550 18.10 10.88 -28.75
CA THR A 550 19.37 10.23 -29.13
C THR A 550 19.20 8.88 -29.79
N CYS A 551 18.02 8.28 -29.67
CA CYS A 551 17.72 6.98 -30.22
C CYS A 551 17.17 7.16 -31.66
N GLN A 552 17.82 6.53 -32.65
CA GLN A 552 17.36 6.54 -34.05
C GLN A 552 16.18 5.58 -34.21
N PHE A 553 15.00 6.10 -34.60
CA PHE A 553 13.92 5.25 -35.09
C PHE A 553 14.21 4.92 -36.55
N VAL A 554 14.34 3.63 -36.85
CA VAL A 554 14.29 3.14 -38.22
C VAL A 554 12.84 2.74 -38.45
N ASP A 555 12.04 3.63 -39.03
CA ASP A 555 10.82 3.20 -39.70
C ASP A 555 11.24 2.68 -41.08
N GLU A 556 10.95 1.41 -41.38
CA GLU A 556 11.37 0.72 -42.61
C GLU A 556 10.75 1.35 -43.89
N GLU A 557 9.75 2.21 -43.75
CA GLU A 557 8.95 2.72 -44.87
C GLU A 557 9.37 4.10 -45.42
N ASP A 558 10.17 4.92 -44.70
CA ASP A 558 10.62 6.21 -45.27
C ASP A 558 11.95 6.75 -44.68
N PRO A 559 13.09 6.63 -45.41
CA PRO A 559 14.41 7.15 -45.04
C PRO A 559 14.51 8.66 -44.81
N ALA A 560 13.51 9.45 -45.25
CA ALA A 560 13.59 10.91 -45.25
C ALA A 560 13.08 11.58 -43.94
N THR A 561 12.34 10.86 -43.09
CA THR A 561 11.67 11.39 -41.88
C THR A 561 12.43 11.11 -40.58
N PHE A 562 13.69 10.70 -40.70
CA PHE A 562 14.47 9.88 -39.76
C PHE A 562 14.82 10.44 -38.38
N ASN A 563 14.36 11.64 -37.99
CA ASN A 563 14.65 12.19 -36.65
C ASN A 563 13.52 13.06 -36.06
N LYS A 564 12.31 13.06 -36.64
CA LYS A 564 11.31 14.11 -36.40
C LYS A 564 9.98 13.66 -35.79
N VAL A 565 9.75 12.37 -35.53
CA VAL A 565 8.39 11.88 -35.21
C VAL A 565 8.19 11.67 -33.71
N ILE A 566 7.32 12.48 -33.11
CA ILE A 566 6.71 12.16 -31.81
C ILE A 566 5.78 10.97 -32.05
N LYS A 567 6.04 9.83 -31.42
CA LYS A 567 5.15 8.67 -31.54
C LYS A 567 4.04 8.76 -30.49
N ILE A 568 2.79 8.75 -30.96
CA ILE A 568 1.60 8.65 -30.10
C ILE A 568 1.26 7.17 -29.99
N ILE A 569 1.16 6.65 -28.76
CA ILE A 569 0.87 5.24 -28.49
C ILE A 569 -0.53 5.19 -27.88
N LYS A 570 -1.46 4.57 -28.58
CA LYS A 570 -2.87 4.44 -28.18
C LYS A 570 -3.20 3.03 -27.73
N SER A 571 -2.48 2.03 -28.25
CA SER A 571 -2.71 0.61 -28.00
C SER A 571 -1.39 -0.18 -27.95
N ASP A 572 -1.44 -1.44 -27.52
CA ASP A 572 -0.26 -2.33 -27.46
C ASP A 572 0.34 -2.57 -28.86
N GLU A 573 -0.47 -2.51 -29.93
CA GLU A 573 -0.02 -2.66 -31.32
C GLU A 573 0.90 -1.50 -31.76
N ASP A 574 0.73 -0.32 -31.16
CA ASP A 574 1.57 0.85 -31.45
C ASP A 574 2.97 0.74 -30.80
N ILE A 575 3.16 -0.18 -29.86
CA ILE A 575 4.41 -0.34 -29.10
C ILE A 575 5.48 -1.01 -29.97
N VAL A 576 6.45 -0.22 -30.42
CA VAL A 576 7.58 -0.72 -31.22
C VAL A 576 8.48 -1.61 -30.35
N SER A 577 9.12 -2.61 -30.97
CA SER A 577 10.14 -3.47 -30.36
C SER A 577 11.21 -2.71 -29.56
N LEU A 578 11.57 -1.50 -29.98
CA LEU A 578 12.54 -0.61 -29.33
C LEU A 578 12.11 -0.10 -27.95
N LEU A 579 10.83 -0.15 -27.60
CA LEU A 579 10.31 0.28 -26.30
C LEU A 579 10.35 -0.85 -25.26
N TYR A 580 10.40 -2.10 -25.71
CA TYR A 580 10.43 -3.25 -24.82
C TYR A 580 11.81 -3.51 -24.22
N ASN A 581 11.82 -4.03 -23.00
CA ASN A 581 13.01 -4.42 -22.23
C ASN A 581 14.04 -3.29 -22.07
N ARG A 582 13.64 -2.03 -22.29
CA ARG A 582 14.46 -0.85 -22.08
C ARG A 582 13.81 0.08 -21.05
N PRO A 583 14.60 0.68 -20.15
CA PRO A 583 14.05 1.57 -19.14
C PRO A 583 13.57 2.89 -19.76
N LEU A 584 12.29 3.18 -19.55
CA LEU A 584 11.59 4.38 -19.99
C LEU A 584 11.41 5.36 -18.82
N ILE A 585 11.64 6.63 -19.07
CA ILE A 585 11.48 7.72 -18.11
C ILE A 585 10.61 8.82 -18.72
N CYS A 586 9.67 9.36 -17.94
CA CYS A 586 8.78 10.43 -18.39
C CYS A 586 9.19 11.78 -17.83
N CYS A 587 9.26 12.78 -18.72
CA CYS A 587 9.47 14.18 -18.36
C CYS A 587 8.23 14.75 -17.68
N ASP A 588 8.35 15.17 -16.43
CA ASP A 588 7.21 15.68 -15.65
C ASP A 588 6.77 17.09 -16.10
N LEU A 589 7.56 17.77 -16.95
CA LEU A 589 7.22 19.08 -17.53
C LEU A 589 6.45 18.98 -18.85
N CYS A 590 6.86 18.08 -19.77
CA CYS A 590 6.23 17.96 -21.09
C CYS A 590 5.46 16.66 -21.31
N SER A 591 5.42 15.76 -20.30
CA SER A 591 4.70 14.48 -20.36
C SER A 591 5.18 13.54 -21.47
N ARG A 592 6.43 13.66 -21.93
CA ARG A 592 7.02 12.81 -22.96
C ARG A 592 7.92 11.75 -22.36
N TRP A 593 7.73 10.50 -22.79
CA TRP A 593 8.55 9.35 -22.45
C TRP A 593 9.81 9.29 -23.31
N GLN A 594 10.93 8.92 -22.70
CA GLN A 594 12.23 8.78 -23.32
C GLN A 594 12.93 7.54 -22.77
N HIS A 595 13.91 6.98 -23.49
CA HIS A 595 14.80 5.98 -22.89
C HIS A 595 15.73 6.62 -21.85
N TRP A 596 15.85 5.99 -20.69
CA TRP A 596 16.77 6.38 -19.63
C TRP A 596 18.24 6.26 -20.07
N GLU A 597 18.58 5.17 -20.78
CA GLU A 597 19.93 4.91 -21.29
C GLU A 597 20.40 5.96 -22.32
N CYS A 598 19.45 6.62 -22.98
CA CYS A 598 19.71 7.66 -23.98
C CYS A 598 19.99 9.04 -23.32
N GLN A 599 19.96 9.15 -21.98
CA GLN A 599 20.33 10.37 -21.23
C GLN A 599 21.85 10.43 -20.98
N ARG A 600 22.46 11.60 -21.26
CA ARG A 600 23.91 11.81 -21.06
C ARG A 600 24.25 11.93 -19.58
N SER A 601 25.41 11.40 -19.17
CA SER A 601 25.87 11.43 -17.77
C SER A 601 26.02 12.84 -17.22
N GLU A 602 26.53 13.79 -18.01
CA GLU A 602 26.70 15.18 -17.57
C GLU A 602 25.35 15.85 -17.30
N PHE A 603 24.31 15.46 -18.04
CA PHE A 603 22.96 15.95 -17.83
C PHE A 603 22.32 15.36 -16.57
N VAL A 604 22.54 14.08 -16.31
CA VAL A 604 22.07 13.43 -15.07
C VAL A 604 22.74 14.04 -13.84
N GLU A 605 24.03 14.37 -13.91
CA GLU A 605 24.73 15.11 -12.85
C GLU A 605 24.10 16.49 -12.63
N LEU A 606 23.83 17.26 -13.69
CA LEU A 606 23.16 18.56 -13.59
C LEU A 606 21.78 18.47 -12.91
N LEU A 607 20.98 17.46 -13.26
CA LEU A 607 19.71 17.19 -12.59
C LEU A 607 19.91 16.82 -11.13
N SER A 608 20.93 16.03 -10.81
CA SER A 608 21.26 15.61 -9.43
C SER A 608 21.61 16.81 -8.54
N TRP A 609 22.29 17.81 -9.08
CA TRP A 609 22.53 19.09 -8.39
C TRP A 609 21.23 19.83 -8.06
N ALA A 610 20.21 19.75 -8.91
CA ALA A 610 18.91 20.41 -8.67
C ALA A 610 18.09 19.74 -7.57
N HIS A 611 18.37 18.46 -7.27
CA HIS A 611 17.74 17.67 -6.21
C HIS A 611 18.50 17.72 -4.87
N THR A 612 19.78 18.09 -4.89
CA THR A 612 20.63 18.10 -3.69
C THR A 612 20.44 19.41 -2.91
N SER A 613 20.18 19.31 -1.59
CA SER A 613 20.13 20.48 -0.71
C SER A 613 21.52 21.09 -0.54
N LYS A 614 21.61 22.42 -0.36
CA LYS A 614 22.85 23.24 -0.44
C LYS A 614 24.01 22.84 0.50
N ASN A 615 23.84 21.85 1.39
CA ASN A 615 24.85 21.39 2.37
C ASN A 615 24.98 19.86 2.47
N LYS A 616 24.49 19.10 1.48
CA LYS A 616 24.58 17.63 1.47
C LYS A 616 25.53 17.15 0.37
N GLU A 617 26.14 15.99 0.57
CA GLU A 617 26.91 15.29 -0.47
C GLU A 617 26.04 15.05 -1.71
N LEU A 618 26.64 15.20 -2.89
CA LEU A 618 25.94 15.03 -4.16
C LEU A 618 25.48 13.57 -4.32
N HIS A 619 24.17 13.36 -4.32
CA HIS A 619 23.58 12.07 -4.64
C HIS A 619 23.27 12.01 -6.14
N ILE A 620 24.00 11.19 -6.89
CA ILE A 620 23.75 10.99 -8.32
C ILE A 620 22.45 10.21 -8.51
N LEU A 621 21.49 10.80 -9.21
CA LEU A 621 20.19 10.19 -9.46
C LEU A 621 20.31 8.94 -10.34
N THR A 622 19.65 7.87 -9.90
CA THR A 622 19.59 6.60 -10.62
C THR A 622 18.22 6.40 -11.25
N GLN A 623 18.12 5.37 -12.11
CA GLN A 623 16.85 4.92 -12.69
C GLN A 623 15.76 4.68 -11.64
N ARG A 624 16.13 4.18 -10.45
CA ARG A 624 15.19 3.86 -9.37
C ARG A 624 14.63 5.09 -8.68
N ASP A 625 15.40 6.18 -8.64
CA ASP A 625 15.04 7.43 -7.98
C ASP A 625 14.04 8.23 -8.82
N LEU A 626 14.20 8.18 -10.14
CA LEU A 626 13.34 8.91 -11.09
C LEU A 626 12.09 8.11 -11.52
N GLY A 627 11.95 6.90 -10.98
CA GLY A 627 10.85 5.99 -11.28
C GLY A 627 10.81 5.62 -12.76
N ALA A 628 11.91 5.15 -13.33
CA ALA A 628 11.89 4.62 -14.70
C ALA A 628 11.24 3.22 -14.73
N VAL A 629 10.59 2.90 -15.85
CA VAL A 629 9.74 1.71 -16.04
C VAL A 629 10.26 0.90 -17.21
N THR A 630 10.22 -0.42 -17.11
CA THR A 630 10.51 -1.33 -18.25
C THR A 630 9.22 -1.99 -18.70
N LEU A 631 8.92 -1.90 -20.00
CA LEU A 631 7.82 -2.64 -20.62
C LEU A 631 8.36 -4.00 -21.05
N ASP A 632 7.80 -5.10 -20.55
CA ASP A 632 8.28 -6.45 -20.89
C ASP A 632 7.29 -7.13 -21.85
N LYS A 633 7.78 -7.66 -22.98
CA LYS A 633 6.94 -8.45 -23.92
C LYS A 633 6.36 -9.73 -23.29
N GLN A 634 6.90 -10.17 -22.14
CA GLN A 634 6.65 -11.49 -21.55
C GLN A 634 6.00 -11.44 -20.16
N ASN A 635 5.54 -10.28 -19.68
CA ASN A 635 4.95 -10.15 -18.34
C ASN A 635 3.42 -10.26 -18.31
N LEU A 636 2.92 -11.36 -18.85
CA LEU A 636 1.80 -12.09 -18.25
C LEU A 636 2.27 -13.01 -17.08
N GLY A 637 3.54 -12.92 -16.63
CA GLY A 637 3.98 -13.74 -15.50
C GLY A 637 5.44 -13.66 -15.03
N SER A 638 6.03 -12.47 -14.84
CA SER A 638 7.34 -12.38 -14.17
C SER A 638 7.23 -12.07 -12.68
N ARG A 639 7.56 -13.09 -11.89
CA ARG A 639 7.73 -13.11 -10.44
C ARG A 639 8.83 -12.13 -10.00
N ARG A 640 8.45 -10.92 -9.58
CA ARG A 640 9.12 -10.17 -8.50
C ARG A 640 8.15 -9.14 -7.91
N SER A 641 7.44 -9.57 -6.89
CA SER A 641 6.41 -8.81 -6.18
C SER A 641 7.05 -7.70 -5.33
N THR A 642 6.91 -6.44 -5.76
CA THR A 642 6.60 -5.34 -4.83
C THR A 642 5.09 -5.24 -4.72
N ARG A 643 4.60 -5.51 -3.51
CA ARG A 643 3.20 -5.66 -3.13
C ARG A 643 2.51 -4.29 -3.19
N LYS A 644 1.75 -4.01 -4.26
CA LYS A 644 0.68 -3.01 -4.24
C LYS A 644 -0.68 -3.72 -4.18
N GLN A 645 -1.63 -3.01 -3.59
CA GLN A 645 -2.91 -3.46 -3.05
C GLN A 645 -3.85 -4.03 -4.12
N ASN A 646 -4.81 -4.84 -3.66
CA ASN A 646 -6.00 -5.22 -4.42
C ASN A 646 -6.69 -3.95 -4.93
N THR A 647 -6.48 -3.62 -6.20
CA THR A 647 -7.50 -3.05 -7.07
C THR A 647 -8.02 -4.20 -7.91
N ASP A 648 -9.33 -4.34 -8.00
CA ASP A 648 -9.98 -5.26 -8.92
C ASP A 648 -9.54 -4.91 -10.34
N GLU A 649 -8.54 -5.63 -10.84
CA GLU A 649 -8.06 -5.48 -12.21
C GLU A 649 -8.54 -6.70 -12.99
N THR A 650 -9.67 -6.51 -13.66
CA THR A 650 -9.82 -6.94 -15.05
C THR A 650 -8.46 -6.76 -15.74
N ASN A 651 -7.95 -7.83 -16.37
CA ASN A 651 -6.70 -7.77 -17.15
C ASN A 651 -6.66 -6.45 -17.92
N PRO A 652 -5.73 -5.51 -17.63
CA PRO A 652 -5.68 -4.30 -18.40
C PRO A 652 -5.33 -4.70 -19.84
N ALA A 653 -6.28 -4.52 -20.75
CA ALA A 653 -6.14 -4.82 -22.17
C ALA A 653 -5.07 -3.94 -22.87
N TYR A 654 -4.34 -3.14 -22.10
CA TYR A 654 -3.34 -2.18 -22.53
C TYR A 654 -2.54 -1.72 -21.31
N ILE A 655 -1.22 -1.96 -21.28
CA ILE A 655 -0.38 -1.58 -20.13
C ILE A 655 0.27 -0.22 -20.39
N ARG A 656 -0.19 0.83 -19.68
CA ARG A 656 0.43 2.15 -19.80
C ARG A 656 1.64 2.27 -18.87
N PRO A 657 2.76 2.87 -19.33
CA PRO A 657 3.94 3.06 -18.49
C PRO A 657 3.66 3.88 -17.21
N THR A 658 2.69 4.80 -17.24
CA THR A 658 2.32 5.63 -16.07
C THR A 658 1.73 4.80 -14.93
N ASP A 659 1.02 3.72 -15.22
CA ASP A 659 0.35 2.91 -14.21
C ASP A 659 1.33 1.95 -13.50
N ILE A 660 2.40 1.53 -14.19
CA ILE A 660 3.52 0.78 -13.59
C ILE A 660 4.45 1.72 -12.78
N ARG A 661 4.47 3.01 -13.11
CA ARG A 661 5.41 3.98 -12.53
C ARG A 661 5.17 4.11 -11.04
N LYS A 662 6.26 4.27 -10.26
CA LYS A 662 6.15 4.62 -8.83
C LYS A 662 5.28 5.87 -8.64
N PRO A 663 4.49 5.96 -7.55
CA PRO A 663 3.73 7.16 -7.19
C PRO A 663 4.59 8.41 -7.29
N PHE A 664 3.97 9.54 -7.66
CA PHE A 664 4.68 10.79 -7.88
C PHE A 664 5.47 11.25 -6.64
N ASP A 665 4.98 10.97 -5.44
CA ASP A 665 5.59 11.38 -4.18
C ASP A 665 6.83 10.54 -3.79
N ASP A 666 6.92 9.32 -4.31
CA ASP A 666 8.00 8.37 -4.03
C ASP A 666 9.18 8.48 -5.02
N ARG A 667 9.13 9.44 -5.94
CA ARG A 667 10.14 9.61 -7.00
C ARG A 667 10.60 11.06 -7.12
N SER A 668 11.82 11.23 -7.61
CA SER A 668 12.37 12.53 -7.99
C SER A 668 11.75 13.01 -9.30
N VAL A 669 11.58 14.33 -9.42
CA VAL A 669 11.15 14.99 -10.66
C VAL A 669 12.22 14.90 -11.74
N PHE A 670 11.79 14.49 -12.94
CA PHE A 670 12.62 14.46 -14.14
C PHE A 670 12.16 15.52 -15.14
N ILE A 671 13.10 16.38 -15.58
CA ILE A 671 12.89 17.32 -16.68
C ILE A 671 13.85 16.90 -17.80
N CYS A 672 13.34 16.58 -18.99
CA CYS A 672 14.18 16.08 -20.08
C CYS A 672 15.10 17.15 -20.67
N THR A 673 16.15 16.71 -21.39
CA THR A 673 17.12 17.57 -22.08
C THR A 673 16.48 18.61 -22.98
N ILE A 674 15.40 18.27 -23.70
CA ILE A 674 14.67 19.20 -24.58
C ILE A 674 14.06 20.35 -23.76
N CYS A 675 13.37 20.00 -22.67
CA CYS A 675 12.76 20.98 -21.78
C CYS A 675 13.82 21.84 -21.10
N SER A 676 14.88 21.23 -20.59
CA SER A 676 15.96 21.93 -19.91
C SER A 676 16.72 22.87 -20.86
N SER A 677 16.91 22.49 -22.14
CA SER A 677 17.49 23.38 -23.17
C SER A 677 16.62 24.61 -23.43
N LYS A 678 15.28 24.46 -23.41
CA LYS A 678 14.38 25.63 -23.53
C LYS A 678 14.51 26.57 -22.34
N LEU A 679 14.65 26.02 -21.13
CA LEU A 679 14.91 26.83 -19.94
C LEU A 679 16.25 27.59 -20.07
N GLU A 680 17.28 26.96 -20.65
CA GLU A 680 18.56 27.62 -20.95
C GLU A 680 18.40 28.73 -21.99
N ASP A 681 17.69 28.48 -23.10
CA ASP A 681 17.45 29.49 -24.14
C ASP A 681 16.71 30.71 -23.58
N ASP A 682 15.73 30.50 -22.70
CA ASP A 682 15.02 31.57 -22.00
C ASP A 682 15.96 32.39 -21.09
N LEU A 683 16.86 31.72 -20.38
CA LEU A 683 17.87 32.40 -19.56
C LEU A 683 18.86 33.19 -20.43
N ARG A 684 19.35 32.63 -21.52
CA ARG A 684 20.27 33.31 -22.46
C ARG A 684 19.67 34.59 -23.05
N LYS A 685 18.37 34.59 -23.35
CA LYS A 685 17.64 35.81 -23.79
C LYS A 685 17.67 36.92 -22.74
N ILE A 686 17.63 36.58 -21.44
CA ILE A 686 17.63 37.53 -20.31
C ILE A 686 19.06 37.90 -19.88
N PHE A 687 20.08 37.13 -20.26
CA PHE A 687 21.47 37.34 -19.86
C PHE A 687 22.03 38.71 -20.26
N ILE A 688 21.81 39.15 -21.50
CA ILE A 688 22.33 40.44 -21.99
C ILE A 688 21.71 41.62 -21.20
N PRO A 689 20.37 41.71 -21.03
CA PRO A 689 19.76 42.71 -20.15
C PRO A 689 20.32 42.73 -18.73
N GLU A 690 20.51 41.57 -18.09
CA GLU A 690 21.01 41.49 -16.72
C GLU A 690 22.48 41.95 -16.64
N LEU A 691 23.32 41.54 -17.59
CA LEU A 691 24.71 41.99 -17.65
C LEU A 691 24.81 43.51 -17.76
N LYS A 692 23.95 44.15 -18.58
CA LYS A 692 23.86 45.62 -18.66
C LYS A 692 23.48 46.23 -17.31
N ALA A 693 22.50 45.65 -16.62
CA ALA A 693 22.08 46.12 -15.30
C ALA A 693 23.21 46.02 -14.27
N VAL A 694 23.95 44.91 -14.25
CA VAL A 694 25.13 44.71 -13.38
C VAL A 694 26.21 45.74 -13.68
N ARG A 695 26.59 45.94 -14.96
CA ARG A 695 27.60 46.95 -15.35
C ARG A 695 27.17 48.37 -15.01
N ASN A 696 25.90 48.72 -15.19
CA ASN A 696 25.37 50.02 -14.79
C ASN A 696 25.41 50.22 -13.27
N LYS A 697 25.11 49.17 -12.49
CA LYS A 697 25.23 49.20 -11.03
C LYS A 697 26.69 49.35 -10.58
N GLU A 698 27.62 48.65 -11.19
CA GLU A 698 29.07 48.80 -10.94
C GLU A 698 29.55 50.22 -11.24
N ARG A 699 29.13 50.80 -12.38
CA ARG A 699 29.46 52.18 -12.76
C ARG A 699 28.93 53.19 -11.74
N LYS A 700 27.65 53.09 -11.37
CA LYS A 700 27.04 53.94 -10.31
C LYS A 700 27.75 53.77 -8.97
N GLN A 701 28.18 52.56 -8.60
CA GLN A 701 28.93 52.34 -7.37
C GLN A 701 30.33 52.96 -7.42
N GLN A 702 31.03 52.90 -8.57
CA GLN A 702 32.31 53.56 -8.77
C GLN A 702 32.16 55.08 -8.70
N GLU A 703 31.18 55.66 -9.38
CA GLU A 703 30.86 57.09 -9.30
C GLU A 703 30.54 57.52 -7.87
N ASN A 704 29.77 56.73 -7.12
CA ASN A 704 29.47 57.01 -5.71
C ASN A 704 30.70 56.90 -4.80
N LYS A 705 31.60 55.92 -5.05
CA LYS A 705 32.88 55.81 -4.34
C LYS A 705 33.79 56.99 -4.65
N GLU A 706 33.83 57.44 -5.91
CA GLU A 706 34.60 58.61 -6.32
C GLU A 706 34.05 59.90 -5.73
N LYS A 707 32.72 60.10 -5.75
CA LYS A 707 32.04 61.22 -5.06
C LYS A 707 32.35 61.23 -3.57
N ARG A 708 32.30 60.07 -2.90
CA ARG A 708 32.68 59.93 -1.47
C ARG A 708 34.16 60.22 -1.25
N ARG A 709 35.05 59.84 -2.16
CA ARG A 709 36.49 60.15 -2.07
C ARG A 709 36.73 61.66 -2.23
N LYS A 710 36.09 62.30 -3.22
CA LYS A 710 36.15 63.76 -3.44
C LYS A 710 35.61 64.54 -2.24
N LEU A 711 34.46 64.15 -1.69
CA LEU A 711 33.90 64.75 -0.46
C LEU A 711 34.83 64.59 0.75
N LYS A 712 35.47 63.43 0.92
CA LYS A 712 36.46 63.22 2.00
C LYS A 712 37.72 64.07 1.81
N GLU A 713 38.15 64.27 0.58
CA GLU A 713 39.31 65.11 0.23
C GLU A 713 38.99 66.60 0.43
N GLU A 714 37.78 67.03 0.08
CA GLU A 714 37.27 68.38 0.33
C GLU A 714 37.05 68.66 1.82
N GLN A 715 36.49 67.70 2.58
CA GLN A 715 36.40 67.79 4.04
C GLN A 715 37.77 67.83 4.71
N LYS A 716 38.78 67.10 4.20
CA LYS A 716 40.16 67.22 4.69
C LYS A 716 40.74 68.61 4.41
N ARG A 717 40.50 69.19 3.22
CA ARG A 717 40.89 70.57 2.91
C ARG A 717 40.22 71.60 3.82
N LEU A 718 38.91 71.44 4.09
CA LEU A 718 38.17 72.32 5.00
C LEU A 718 38.64 72.22 6.45
N LYS A 719 38.97 71.02 6.93
CA LYS A 719 39.58 70.84 8.27
C LYS A 719 40.96 71.47 8.36
N LEU A 720 41.80 71.34 7.33
CA LEU A 720 43.10 72.03 7.27
C LEU A 720 42.93 73.56 7.31
N LEU A 721 41.94 74.10 6.61
CA LEU A 721 41.60 75.53 6.64
C LEU A 721 41.05 75.98 8.01
N GLN A 722 40.27 75.14 8.70
CA GLN A 722 39.79 75.42 10.06
C GLN A 722 40.89 75.31 11.11
N GLU A 723 41.83 74.36 10.99
CA GLU A 723 43.01 74.26 11.85
C GLU A 723 43.93 75.48 11.65
N THR A 724 44.13 75.96 10.42
CA THR A 724 44.87 77.22 10.18
C THR A 724 44.14 78.45 10.74
N ASN A 725 42.81 78.49 10.71
CA ASN A 725 42.03 79.60 11.29
C ASN A 725 41.94 79.54 12.82
N ASN A 726 41.96 78.36 13.44
CA ASN A 726 41.96 78.20 14.90
C ASN A 726 43.34 78.48 15.53
N VAL A 727 44.44 78.34 14.77
CA VAL A 727 45.78 78.79 15.20
C VAL A 727 45.92 80.32 15.09
N ALA A 728 45.12 80.98 14.25
CA ALA A 728 45.14 82.44 14.09
C ALA A 728 44.25 83.21 15.09
N ASN A 729 43.34 82.56 15.82
CA ASN A 729 42.32 83.24 16.64
C ASN A 729 42.19 82.80 18.11
N ASN A 730 43.19 82.13 18.69
CA ASN A 730 43.20 81.83 20.14
C ASN A 730 44.40 82.46 20.85
N THR A 731 44.29 83.77 21.10
CA THR A 731 44.92 84.43 22.24
C THR A 731 43.78 85.00 23.09
N VAL A 732 43.86 84.76 24.40
CA VAL A 732 43.02 85.30 25.50
C VAL A 732 41.79 84.45 25.89
N SER A 733 42.00 83.68 26.95
CA SER A 733 41.02 83.12 27.92
C SER A 733 40.45 84.24 28.84
N PRO A 734 39.66 84.00 29.91
CA PRO A 734 38.99 82.77 30.41
C PRO A 734 37.53 82.98 30.92
N SER A 735 36.93 81.87 31.40
CA SER A 735 35.90 81.76 32.48
C SER A 735 34.54 82.44 32.26
N THR A 736 33.40 81.76 32.43
CA THR A 736 32.87 81.44 33.77
C THR A 736 31.88 80.28 33.71
N GLU A 737 31.96 79.47 34.77
CA GLU A 737 31.18 78.29 35.10
C GLU A 737 29.70 78.55 35.39
N SER A 738 28.90 77.48 35.25
CA SER A 738 27.65 77.09 35.96
C SER A 738 26.60 76.67 34.93
N GLN A 739 25.91 75.53 35.00
CA GLN A 739 25.76 74.48 36.01
C GLN A 739 24.94 73.38 35.29
N THR A 740 25.41 72.12 35.26
CA THR A 740 24.79 70.93 35.89
C THR A 740 23.34 70.62 35.43
N ILE A 741 22.96 69.41 34.98
CA ILE A 741 22.96 68.10 35.67
C ILE A 741 22.45 67.05 34.62
N ILE A 742 23.18 65.93 34.36
CA ILE A 742 22.91 64.53 34.82
C ILE A 742 21.83 63.82 33.96
N ASP A 743 21.90 62.58 33.49
CA ASP A 743 22.79 61.43 33.74
C ASP A 743 23.06 60.70 32.39
N THR A 744 24.25 60.13 32.08
CA THR A 744 24.93 58.95 32.69
C THR A 744 24.15 57.64 32.37
N TYR A 745 24.72 56.52 31.95
CA TYR A 745 25.94 55.82 32.32
C TYR A 745 26.36 54.94 31.11
N THR A 746 27.58 55.10 30.57
CA THR A 746 28.81 54.29 30.84
C THR A 746 28.80 52.89 30.23
N SER A 747 29.92 52.29 29.86
CA SER A 747 31.34 52.65 29.79
C SER A 747 31.98 51.47 29.04
N ALA A 748 32.90 51.73 28.11
CA ALA A 748 34.36 51.64 28.33
C ALA A 748 34.84 50.17 28.48
N THR A 749 36.01 49.75 28.02
CA THR A 749 37.30 50.42 27.81
C THR A 749 38.10 49.42 26.95
N VAL A 750 38.59 49.81 25.78
CA VAL A 750 40.01 50.12 25.44
C VAL A 750 40.98 48.91 25.50
N PRO A 751 41.92 48.82 24.54
CA PRO A 751 42.51 47.57 24.07
C PRO A 751 44.03 47.47 24.34
N GLN A 752 44.62 46.33 23.94
CA GLN A 752 45.93 46.13 23.26
C GLN A 752 46.33 44.66 23.50
N THR A 753 46.64 43.82 22.50
CA THR A 753 47.89 43.81 21.73
C THR A 753 47.89 42.67 20.68
N GLN A 754 48.56 42.93 19.54
CA GLN A 754 49.37 42.05 18.68
C GLN A 754 48.80 40.77 17.98
N ILE A 755 48.52 40.93 16.68
CA ILE A 755 49.02 40.21 15.48
C ILE A 755 49.46 38.72 15.63
N ASN A 756 48.73 37.79 14.98
CA ASN A 756 49.22 36.98 13.84
C ASN A 756 48.11 36.13 13.17
N THR A 757 47.98 36.34 11.85
CA THR A 757 47.64 35.42 10.73
C THR A 757 46.96 34.05 10.97
N ILE A 758 45.85 33.75 10.26
CA ILE A 758 45.72 32.90 9.04
C ILE A 758 44.23 32.52 8.83
N SER A 759 43.82 32.50 7.55
CA SER A 759 42.67 31.81 6.94
C SER A 759 41.39 32.60 6.65
N ALA A 760 40.98 32.47 5.39
CA ALA A 760 39.92 33.15 4.70
C ALA A 760 38.54 32.58 5.05
N ASN A 761 37.57 33.48 5.25
CA ASN A 761 36.15 33.14 5.13
C ASN A 761 35.45 34.21 4.28
N SER A 762 34.92 33.74 3.16
CA SER A 762 33.98 34.41 2.27
C SER A 762 32.65 34.65 2.99
N THR A 763 32.21 35.89 2.97
CA THR A 763 30.95 36.36 3.55
C THR A 763 29.74 35.95 2.73
N ASN A 764 28.82 35.27 3.42
CA ASN A 764 27.42 35.10 3.07
C ASN A 764 26.72 36.46 2.88
N ILE A 765 25.85 36.55 1.87
CA ILE A 765 24.76 37.54 1.80
C ILE A 765 23.45 36.75 1.71
N SER A 766 22.71 36.73 2.82
CA SER A 766 21.32 36.29 2.90
C SER A 766 20.40 37.42 2.46
N PHE A 767 19.47 37.14 1.55
CA PHE A 767 18.35 38.04 1.22
C PHE A 767 17.06 37.49 1.82
N VAL A 768 16.41 38.32 2.64
CA VAL A 768 15.04 38.14 3.16
C VAL A 768 14.08 38.78 2.15
N PRO A 769 12.95 38.15 1.79
CA PRO A 769 11.95 38.77 0.93
C PRO A 769 10.99 39.63 1.76
N SER A 770 10.80 40.87 1.31
CA SER A 770 9.82 41.82 1.86
C SER A 770 8.43 41.51 1.30
N THR A 771 7.45 41.48 2.20
CA THR A 771 6.01 41.52 1.97
C THR A 771 5.59 42.78 1.21
N GLU A 772 4.86 42.63 0.12
CA GLU A 772 4.12 43.72 -0.53
C GLU A 772 2.64 43.71 -0.14
N VAL A 773 2.14 44.93 0.04
CA VAL A 773 0.82 45.32 0.51
C VAL A 773 -0.12 45.45 -0.68
N ILE A 774 -1.32 44.87 -0.55
CA ILE A 774 -2.43 44.96 -1.51
C ILE A 774 -3.19 46.28 -1.28
N PRO A 775 -3.56 47.05 -2.32
CA PRO A 775 -4.58 48.09 -2.18
C PRO A 775 -5.96 47.60 -2.67
N ASP A 776 -6.96 47.92 -1.87
CA ASP A 776 -8.40 47.75 -2.13
C ASP A 776 -8.88 48.52 -3.37
N SER A 777 -9.81 47.93 -4.13
CA SER A 777 -10.72 48.69 -4.99
C SER A 777 -12.09 47.99 -5.14
N ASN A 778 -13.06 48.57 -4.44
CA ASN A 778 -14.45 48.86 -4.81
C ASN A 778 -15.36 47.81 -5.46
N GLN A 779 -16.40 47.48 -4.68
CA GLN A 779 -17.69 46.95 -5.08
C GLN A 779 -18.40 47.87 -6.09
N THR A 780 -19.04 47.28 -7.10
CA THR A 780 -20.14 47.93 -7.82
C THR A 780 -21.18 46.86 -8.17
N THR A 781 -22.29 46.92 -7.45
CA THR A 781 -23.56 46.28 -7.76
C THR A 781 -24.23 46.96 -8.96
N MET A 782 -24.68 46.21 -9.96
CA MET A 782 -25.83 46.61 -10.78
C MET A 782 -26.64 45.37 -11.21
N SER A 783 -27.84 45.32 -10.64
CA SER A 783 -29.02 44.65 -11.18
C SER A 783 -29.43 45.25 -12.52
N LEU A 784 -29.93 44.42 -13.45
CA LEU A 784 -30.98 44.80 -14.40
C LEU A 784 -31.66 43.55 -14.95
N GLN A 785 -32.94 43.40 -14.62
CA GLN A 785 -33.92 42.63 -15.36
C GLN A 785 -34.17 43.32 -16.70
N GLU A 786 -34.41 42.56 -17.77
CA GLU A 786 -35.50 42.89 -18.70
C GLU A 786 -35.91 41.68 -19.54
N GLU A 787 -37.22 41.47 -19.56
CA GLU A 787 -37.97 40.60 -20.46
C GLU A 787 -37.75 41.03 -21.93
N ILE A 788 -37.95 40.11 -22.88
CA ILE A 788 -38.94 40.30 -23.97
C ILE A 788 -39.27 38.94 -24.63
N LYS A 789 -40.55 38.85 -24.94
CA LYS A 789 -41.40 37.78 -25.44
C LYS A 789 -41.10 37.25 -26.85
N SER A 790 -41.44 35.97 -27.02
CA SER A 790 -42.08 35.28 -28.16
C SER A 790 -42.21 35.98 -29.52
N THR A 791 -41.89 35.25 -30.60
CA THR A 791 -42.80 35.04 -31.75
C THR A 791 -42.29 33.92 -32.67
N ASP A 792 -43.16 32.94 -32.91
CA ASP A 792 -43.44 32.17 -34.14
C ASP A 792 -42.30 31.84 -35.14
N ASN A 793 -41.87 30.57 -35.16
CA ASN A 793 -42.19 29.56 -36.20
C ASN A 793 -41.50 28.23 -35.89
#